data_AF-A0AA40LD33-F1
#
_entry.id   AF-A0AA40LD33-F1
#
_cell.length_a   1.000
_cell.length_b   1.000
_cell.length_c   1.000
_cell.angle_alpha   90.00
_cell.angle_beta   90.00
_cell.angle_gamma   90.00
#
_symmetry.space_group_name_H-M   'P 1'
#
loop_
_entity.id
_entity.type
_entity.pdbx_description
1 polymer ?
#
loop_
_entity_poly.entity_id
_entity_poly.type
_entity_poly.pdbx_seq_one_letter_code
_entity_poly.pdbx_strand_id
1 'polypeptide(L)'
;MVTCEAKTAGRCRELLLLCFSSFLIGRILDVGVASAEEALIAVREPFLWKKSKSPQAPAPTKTTVVVTTQKRNSRRQLPSFLPQYPIPDRLKKCVEQKIDILTFQPLLAELLNMSNYKEKLSTLLWLEEIHAEIELKEYNMSGVALKRNGELLVLEVPGLAESRPSLYAGDKLVLKTQEYNGHVVEYIGYVVKIHEEDVTLKLNPEFEQAYNFEPMDVEFTYNRTTSRRCHFALEHVSHLGVKVLFPEEIILQSPQVAGSWNCAQDSKNDGQPTPEVRLPPRPSLRARSGCLGTSQAGRSWGTGETNKEAEKEPPEPATKTSQAGAQDTQGPAALAAETSHLGEGLPTPGAREKEFFNPLLNENQQLAVRRILSGDCRPLPYVLFGPPGTGKTVTIIEAVLQVYHALPDSRILVCAPSNSAADLVCLRLHESCLLRPGTMVRVNATCRFEETVIEAIKAYCKDGEDIWKASRFRIIISTCSSAGLFYQIGVRVGHFTHVFVDEAGQASEPECLIPLGLVSDVSGQIVLAGDPMQLGPVIKSRLAMAYGLNVSMLERLMSRPVYLRDEDAFGACGAYNPLLVTKLVKNYRSHAALLALPSRLFYHKELEVCADPKVVTSLLGWEKLPKKGFPLVFHGVRGSEAREGRSPSWFNPAEAVQVMRYSCLLARSLCSQVSARDIGVITPYRKQVEKIKILLRNVDLMDIKVGSVEEFQGQEHLVIIISTVRSNEDRFEDDRYFLGFLSNSKRFNVAVTRPKALLIVLGNPYVLVRDPCFGALLEYSITNGAYTGCDLPPELRHLQALAPAPAPAPVPALLLFQLLFRLRLRGCGGTLSRTASIDTCSS
;
A
#
# COMPACT_ATOMS: atom_id res chain seq x y z
N MET A 1 -45.23 11.98 -32.36
CA MET A 1 -43.77 12.02 -32.60
C MET A 1 -43.11 12.04 -31.23
N VAL A 2 -42.27 11.07 -30.89
CA VAL A 2 -41.52 11.08 -29.62
C VAL A 2 -40.21 11.80 -29.89
N THR A 3 -40.01 12.96 -29.29
CA THR A 3 -38.78 13.75 -29.40
C THR A 3 -37.87 13.44 -28.22
N CYS A 4 -36.70 12.87 -28.47
CA CYS A 4 -35.71 12.57 -27.45
C CYS A 4 -34.61 13.64 -27.47
N GLU A 5 -34.41 14.35 -26.35
CA GLU A 5 -33.31 15.31 -26.18
C GLU A 5 -32.25 14.72 -25.23
N ALA A 6 -31.02 14.61 -25.71
CA ALA A 6 -29.93 14.01 -24.96
C ALA A 6 -29.34 14.99 -23.92
N LYS A 7 -29.56 14.72 -22.62
CA LYS A 7 -28.98 15.52 -21.52
C LYS A 7 -27.62 15.01 -21.04
N THR A 8 -27.41 13.70 -21.07
CA THR A 8 -26.19 13.03 -20.57
C THR A 8 -25.78 11.88 -21.51
N ALA A 9 -24.48 11.61 -21.62
CA ALA A 9 -23.97 10.44 -22.33
C ALA A 9 -24.23 9.15 -21.52
N GLY A 10 -24.47 8.04 -22.20
CA GLY A 10 -24.80 6.74 -21.59
C GLY A 10 -26.07 6.11 -22.16
N ARG A 11 -26.57 5.08 -21.48
CA ARG A 11 -27.73 4.29 -21.87
C ARG A 11 -28.92 4.61 -20.97
N CYS A 12 -30.06 4.91 -21.55
CA CYS A 12 -31.32 5.12 -20.85
C CYS A 12 -32.32 4.06 -21.27
N ARG A 13 -32.97 3.43 -20.27
CA ARG A 13 -34.04 2.45 -20.48
C ARG A 13 -35.29 2.92 -19.77
N GLU A 14 -36.31 3.31 -20.53
CA GLU A 14 -37.58 3.84 -20.02
C GLU A 14 -38.77 3.03 -20.52
N LEU A 15 -39.81 2.92 -19.68
CA LEU A 15 -41.08 2.32 -20.06
C LEU A 15 -42.02 3.41 -20.57
N LEU A 16 -42.24 3.44 -21.88
CA LEU A 16 -43.28 4.25 -22.49
C LEU A 16 -44.62 3.53 -22.34
N LEU A 17 -45.53 4.12 -21.57
CA LEU A 17 -46.91 3.66 -21.46
C LEU A 17 -47.80 4.47 -22.41
N LEU A 18 -48.36 3.80 -23.41
CA LEU A 18 -49.38 4.35 -24.31
C LEU A 18 -50.75 3.95 -23.76
N CYS A 19 -51.43 4.90 -23.15
CA CYS A 19 -52.77 4.71 -22.60
C CYS A 19 -53.83 4.91 -23.70
N PHE A 20 -54.61 3.86 -23.98
CA PHE A 20 -55.80 3.93 -24.82
C PHE A 20 -57.05 3.79 -23.93
N SER A 21 -58.20 4.22 -24.43
CA SER A 21 -59.47 4.23 -23.69
C SER A 21 -59.92 2.85 -23.21
N SER A 22 -59.42 1.75 -23.79
CA SER A 22 -59.77 0.37 -23.43
C SER A 22 -58.58 -0.52 -23.02
N PHE A 23 -57.34 -0.07 -23.20
CA PHE A 23 -56.15 -0.86 -22.87
C PHE A 23 -54.87 -0.01 -22.74
N LEU A 24 -53.82 -0.59 -22.19
CA LEU A 24 -52.49 0.01 -22.05
C LEU A 24 -51.47 -0.77 -22.88
N ILE A 25 -50.64 -0.08 -23.66
CA ILE A 25 -49.47 -0.67 -24.30
C ILE A 25 -48.21 -0.14 -23.63
N GLY A 26 -47.43 -1.01 -23.00
CA GLY A 26 -46.08 -0.70 -22.53
C GLY A 26 -45.03 -1.05 -23.59
N ARG A 27 -44.18 -0.08 -23.95
CA ARG A 27 -42.99 -0.30 -24.78
C ARG A 27 -41.76 0.16 -24.03
N ILE A 28 -40.75 -0.70 -23.99
CA ILE A 28 -39.45 -0.34 -23.43
C ILE A 28 -38.66 0.37 -24.53
N LEU A 29 -38.24 1.61 -24.28
CA LEU A 29 -37.31 2.35 -25.11
C LEU A 29 -35.91 2.20 -24.51
N ASP A 30 -34.96 1.78 -25.32
CA ASP A 30 -33.54 1.70 -24.97
C ASP A 30 -32.77 2.66 -25.89
N VAL A 31 -32.20 3.72 -25.30
CA VAL A 31 -31.55 4.82 -26.02
C VAL A 31 -30.10 4.89 -25.57
N GLY A 32 -29.16 4.83 -26.52
CA GLY A 32 -27.73 5.02 -26.27
C GLY A 32 -27.24 6.36 -26.83
N VAL A 33 -26.62 7.18 -25.98
CA VAL A 33 -25.99 8.46 -26.34
C VAL A 33 -24.48 8.32 -26.16
N ALA A 34 -23.71 8.42 -27.25
CA ALA A 34 -22.24 8.31 -27.25
C ALA A 34 -21.58 9.61 -27.71
N SER A 35 -20.40 9.93 -27.16
CA SER A 35 -19.60 11.11 -27.59
C SER A 35 -18.53 10.78 -28.62
N ALA A 36 -18.02 11.80 -29.32
CA ALA A 36 -16.92 11.62 -30.29
C ALA A 36 -15.63 11.12 -29.62
N GLU A 37 -15.40 11.46 -28.35
CA GLU A 37 -14.25 10.99 -27.57
C GLU A 37 -14.38 9.52 -27.18
N GLU A 38 -15.60 8.98 -27.01
CA GLU A 38 -15.80 7.54 -26.80
C GLU A 38 -15.33 6.73 -28.01
N ALA A 39 -15.46 7.28 -29.23
CA ALA A 39 -14.97 6.64 -30.45
C ALA A 39 -13.44 6.53 -30.49
N LEU A 40 -12.69 7.44 -29.83
CA LEU A 40 -11.22 7.39 -29.77
C LEU A 40 -10.70 6.18 -28.99
N ILE A 41 -11.50 5.70 -28.02
CA ILE A 41 -11.15 4.60 -27.13
C ILE A 41 -11.99 3.34 -27.37
N ALA A 42 -12.81 3.33 -28.42
CA ALA A 42 -13.63 2.19 -28.81
C ALA A 42 -12.79 0.92 -28.99
N VAL A 43 -13.44 -0.23 -28.83
CA VAL A 43 -12.82 -1.55 -28.99
C VAL A 43 -12.24 -1.66 -30.41
N ARG A 44 -10.91 -1.79 -30.53
CA ARG A 44 -10.26 -1.99 -31.83
C ARG A 44 -10.31 -3.45 -32.28
N GLU A 45 -10.21 -4.37 -31.32
CA GLU A 45 -10.26 -5.82 -31.55
C GLU A 45 -11.14 -6.53 -30.51
N PRO A 46 -12.03 -7.46 -30.92
CA PRO A 46 -12.88 -8.20 -29.99
C PRO A 46 -12.07 -9.16 -29.11
N PHE A 47 -12.54 -9.39 -27.88
CA PHE A 47 -11.84 -10.21 -26.91
C PHE A 47 -11.78 -11.70 -27.31
N LEU A 48 -10.58 -12.31 -27.29
CA LEU A 48 -10.34 -13.73 -27.59
C LEU A 48 -9.54 -14.42 -26.48
N TRP A 49 -10.02 -15.58 -26.01
CA TRP A 49 -9.33 -16.39 -25.00
C TRP A 49 -8.20 -17.22 -25.63
N LYS A 50 -6.98 -17.19 -25.05
CA LYS A 50 -5.88 -18.08 -25.49
C LYS A 50 -6.20 -19.53 -25.11
N LYS A 51 -6.38 -20.42 -26.09
CA LYS A 51 -6.19 -21.86 -25.86
C LYS A 51 -4.69 -22.14 -26.02
N SER A 52 -3.94 -22.25 -24.91
CA SER A 52 -2.55 -22.71 -25.00
C SER A 52 -2.55 -24.19 -25.39
N LYS A 53 -2.26 -24.49 -26.66
CA LYS A 53 -1.72 -25.79 -27.04
C LYS A 53 -0.20 -25.68 -26.94
N SER A 54 0.38 -26.21 -25.87
CA SER A 54 1.79 -26.61 -25.87
C SER A 54 1.86 -28.07 -26.32
N PRO A 55 2.58 -28.43 -27.39
CA PRO A 55 3.00 -29.81 -27.57
C PRO A 55 3.99 -30.13 -26.44
N GLN A 56 3.64 -31.07 -25.57
CA GLN A 56 4.62 -31.69 -24.68
C GLN A 56 5.54 -32.57 -25.54
N ALA A 57 6.71 -32.06 -25.90
CA ALA A 57 7.80 -32.88 -26.40
C ALA A 57 8.71 -33.30 -25.22
N PRO A 58 9.23 -34.54 -25.20
CA PRO A 58 10.11 -35.01 -24.13
C PRO A 58 11.42 -34.21 -24.12
N ALA A 59 11.92 -33.88 -22.93
CA ALA A 59 13.13 -33.08 -22.75
C ALA A 59 14.38 -33.87 -23.20
N PRO A 60 15.16 -33.39 -24.19
CA PRO A 60 16.40 -34.02 -24.59
C PRO A 60 17.53 -33.75 -23.57
N THR A 61 18.58 -34.56 -23.63
CA THR A 61 19.80 -34.47 -22.82
C THR A 61 20.52 -33.15 -23.10
N LYS A 62 20.47 -32.22 -22.14
CA LYS A 62 21.05 -30.88 -22.26
C LYS A 62 22.48 -30.86 -21.73
N THR A 63 23.42 -30.36 -22.52
CA THR A 63 24.73 -29.93 -22.03
C THR A 63 24.71 -28.41 -21.91
N THR A 64 24.51 -27.92 -20.69
CA THR A 64 24.43 -26.47 -20.41
C THR A 64 25.85 -25.89 -20.35
N VAL A 65 26.25 -25.17 -21.40
CA VAL A 65 27.44 -24.31 -21.35
C VAL A 65 27.02 -22.96 -20.78
N VAL A 66 27.17 -22.78 -19.47
CA VAL A 66 26.91 -21.50 -18.81
C VAL A 66 28.09 -20.57 -19.13
N VAL A 67 27.94 -19.71 -20.15
CA VAL A 67 28.94 -18.67 -20.47
C VAL A 67 28.75 -17.47 -19.53
N THR A 68 28.98 -17.68 -18.23
CA THR A 68 29.05 -16.58 -17.26
C THR A 68 30.51 -16.34 -16.89
N THR A 69 31.20 -15.46 -17.61
CA THR A 69 32.45 -14.83 -17.17
C THR A 69 32.14 -13.48 -16.51
N GLN A 70 31.10 -13.39 -15.68
CA GLN A 70 31.17 -12.40 -14.62
C GLN A 70 32.25 -12.89 -13.66
N LYS A 71 33.40 -12.20 -13.61
CA LYS A 71 34.17 -12.11 -12.37
C LYS A 71 33.14 -11.72 -11.31
N ARG A 72 32.65 -12.68 -10.52
CA ARG A 72 31.99 -12.37 -9.26
C ARG A 72 32.95 -11.41 -8.58
N ASN A 73 32.52 -10.17 -8.32
CA ASN A 73 33.32 -9.24 -7.54
C ASN A 73 33.87 -10.04 -6.36
N SER A 74 35.20 -10.19 -6.31
CA SER A 74 35.94 -11.03 -5.37
C SER A 74 35.88 -10.50 -3.93
N ARG A 75 34.88 -9.68 -3.63
CA ARG A 75 34.57 -9.07 -2.33
C ARG A 75 33.20 -9.48 -1.76
N ARG A 76 32.47 -10.42 -2.38
CA ARG A 76 31.24 -10.96 -1.79
C ARG A 76 31.56 -11.97 -0.67
N GLN A 77 31.93 -11.48 0.50
CA GLN A 77 31.99 -12.28 1.73
C GLN A 77 30.68 -12.12 2.53
N LEU A 78 29.58 -12.70 2.02
CA LEU A 78 28.45 -13.05 2.88
C LEU A 78 28.76 -14.44 3.48
N PRO A 79 28.94 -14.56 4.80
CA PRO A 79 29.39 -15.80 5.43
C PRO A 79 28.37 -16.95 5.35
N SER A 80 27.06 -16.66 5.24
CA SER A 80 26.02 -17.68 5.12
C SER A 80 25.12 -17.48 3.90
N PHE A 81 24.92 -18.55 3.14
CA PHE A 81 23.95 -18.58 2.04
C PHE A 81 22.58 -18.93 2.60
N LEU A 82 21.53 -18.24 2.13
CA LEU A 82 20.15 -18.64 2.43
C LEU A 82 19.93 -20.08 1.96
N PRO A 83 19.22 -20.94 2.72
CA PRO A 83 18.80 -22.25 2.25
C PRO A 83 17.91 -22.16 1.00
N GLN A 84 17.78 -23.27 0.27
CA GLN A 84 17.09 -23.28 -1.03
C GLN A 84 15.57 -23.38 -0.93
N TYR A 85 15.03 -23.95 0.16
CA TYR A 85 13.61 -24.21 0.38
C TYR A 85 12.89 -24.69 -0.89
N PRO A 86 13.28 -25.86 -1.45
CA PRO A 86 12.68 -26.34 -2.68
C PRO A 86 11.19 -26.61 -2.48
N ILE A 87 10.39 -26.31 -3.50
CA ILE A 87 8.97 -26.64 -3.52
C ILE A 87 8.82 -28.16 -3.44
N PRO A 88 8.01 -28.71 -2.52
CA PRO A 88 7.76 -30.15 -2.47
C PRO A 88 7.15 -30.68 -3.77
N ASP A 89 7.75 -31.71 -4.38
CA ASP A 89 7.28 -32.25 -5.67
C ASP A 89 5.82 -32.70 -5.66
N ARG A 90 5.37 -33.28 -4.55
CA ARG A 90 3.97 -33.71 -4.37
C ARG A 90 3.02 -32.51 -4.40
N LEU A 91 3.40 -31.41 -3.76
CA LEU A 91 2.63 -30.17 -3.74
C LEU A 91 2.52 -29.57 -5.14
N LYS A 92 3.64 -29.52 -5.87
CA LYS A 92 3.69 -29.02 -7.24
C LYS A 92 2.80 -29.84 -8.17
N LYS A 93 2.91 -31.17 -8.15
CA LYS A 93 2.05 -32.07 -8.94
C LYS A 93 0.57 -31.91 -8.61
N CYS A 94 0.23 -31.78 -7.32
CA CYS A 94 -1.15 -31.57 -6.88
C CYS A 94 -1.77 -30.32 -7.51
N VAL A 95 -1.05 -29.18 -7.47
CA VAL A 95 -1.54 -27.92 -8.04
C VAL A 95 -1.62 -28.00 -9.57
N GLU A 96 -0.60 -28.55 -10.23
CA GLU A 96 -0.57 -28.70 -11.69
C GLU A 96 -1.69 -29.60 -12.21
N GLN A 97 -2.01 -30.67 -11.48
CA GLN A 97 -3.09 -31.62 -11.81
C GLN A 97 -4.47 -31.19 -11.29
N LYS A 98 -4.57 -30.04 -10.60
CA LYS A 98 -5.81 -29.52 -9.98
C LYS A 98 -6.47 -30.53 -9.02
N ILE A 99 -5.67 -31.31 -8.31
CA ILE A 99 -6.16 -32.20 -7.26
C ILE A 99 -6.48 -31.36 -6.01
N ASP A 100 -7.43 -31.81 -5.20
CA ASP A 100 -7.73 -31.17 -3.92
C ASP A 100 -6.51 -31.19 -2.99
N ILE A 101 -6.07 -29.98 -2.63
CA ILE A 101 -4.88 -29.72 -1.83
C ILE A 101 -4.98 -30.30 -0.41
N LEU A 102 -6.18 -30.40 0.15
CA LEU A 102 -6.40 -30.94 1.50
C LEU A 102 -6.08 -32.43 1.61
N THR A 103 -6.12 -33.16 0.49
CA THR A 103 -5.69 -34.57 0.42
C THR A 103 -4.21 -34.71 0.77
N PHE A 104 -3.39 -33.70 0.44
CA PHE A 104 -1.95 -33.73 0.65
C PHE A 104 -1.52 -32.95 1.88
N GLN A 105 -2.18 -31.82 2.17
CA GLN A 105 -1.88 -30.99 3.32
C GLN A 105 -3.16 -30.67 4.11
N PRO A 106 -3.64 -31.61 4.95
CA PRO A 106 -4.86 -31.41 5.75
C PRO A 106 -4.71 -30.27 6.77
N LEU A 107 -3.49 -30.00 7.23
CA LEU A 107 -3.15 -28.90 8.16
C LEU A 107 -3.59 -27.52 7.65
N LEU A 108 -3.80 -27.34 6.34
CA LEU A 108 -4.32 -26.08 5.80
C LEU A 108 -5.75 -25.78 6.29
N ALA A 109 -6.55 -26.80 6.58
CA ALA A 109 -7.91 -26.66 7.08
C ALA A 109 -7.98 -26.31 8.58
N GLU A 110 -6.93 -26.60 9.35
CA GLU A 110 -6.89 -26.33 10.79
C GLU A 110 -6.67 -24.85 11.10
N LEU A 111 -7.12 -24.38 12.26
CA LEU A 111 -6.79 -23.03 12.74
C LEU A 111 -5.28 -22.90 13.02
N LEU A 112 -4.71 -21.73 12.71
CA LEU A 112 -3.30 -21.46 12.91
C LEU A 112 -2.96 -21.44 14.41
N ASN A 113 -1.98 -22.23 14.80
CA ASN A 113 -1.47 -22.37 16.17
C ASN A 113 0.06 -22.58 16.14
N MET A 114 0.70 -22.62 17.30
CA MET A 114 2.17 -22.73 17.37
C MET A 114 2.70 -24.03 16.74
N SER A 115 1.99 -25.16 16.88
CA SER A 115 2.43 -26.46 16.34
C SER A 115 2.38 -26.54 14.81
N ASN A 116 1.37 -25.93 14.17
CA ASN A 116 1.22 -25.95 12.71
C ASN A 116 1.75 -24.68 12.02
N TYR A 117 2.29 -23.71 12.77
CA TYR A 117 2.68 -22.39 12.28
C TYR A 117 3.65 -22.43 11.09
N LYS A 118 4.80 -23.10 11.28
CA LYS A 118 5.87 -23.20 10.28
C LYS A 118 5.38 -23.91 9.02
N GLU A 119 4.75 -25.08 9.20
CA GLU A 119 4.33 -25.94 8.09
C GLU A 119 3.19 -25.31 7.30
N LYS A 120 2.20 -24.72 7.96
CA LYS A 120 1.07 -24.06 7.31
C LYS A 120 1.54 -22.87 6.49
N LEU A 121 2.25 -21.92 7.11
CA LEU A 121 2.70 -20.71 6.41
C LEU A 121 3.73 -21.01 5.31
N SER A 122 4.64 -21.98 5.50
CA SER A 122 5.55 -22.43 4.43
C SER A 122 4.78 -23.04 3.26
N THR A 123 3.75 -23.84 3.53
CA THR A 123 2.90 -24.38 2.45
C THR A 123 2.25 -23.27 1.64
N LEU A 124 1.72 -22.24 2.31
CA LEU A 124 1.11 -21.10 1.64
C LEU A 124 2.11 -20.32 0.78
N LEU A 125 3.35 -20.13 1.25
CA LEU A 125 4.42 -19.50 0.46
C LEU A 125 4.74 -20.31 -0.80
N TRP A 126 4.85 -21.64 -0.69
CA TRP A 126 5.04 -22.49 -1.87
C TRP A 126 3.86 -22.44 -2.83
N LEU A 127 2.62 -22.36 -2.34
CA LEU A 127 1.43 -22.20 -3.20
C LEU A 127 1.42 -20.86 -3.95
N GLU A 128 1.91 -19.79 -3.33
CA GLU A 128 2.11 -18.50 -4.00
C GLU A 128 3.24 -18.59 -5.04
N GLU A 129 4.34 -19.27 -4.69
CA GLU A 129 5.48 -19.47 -5.59
C GLU A 129 5.12 -20.31 -6.82
N ILE A 130 4.40 -21.42 -6.64
CA ILE A 130 3.90 -22.25 -7.75
C ILE A 130 2.99 -21.43 -8.67
N HIS A 131 2.11 -20.61 -8.10
CA HIS A 131 1.24 -19.75 -8.89
C HIS A 131 2.04 -18.73 -9.72
N ALA A 132 3.05 -18.08 -9.11
CA ALA A 132 3.92 -17.15 -9.80
C ALA A 132 4.76 -17.83 -10.91
N GLU A 133 5.26 -19.05 -10.67
CA GLU A 133 5.93 -19.85 -11.71
C GLU A 133 5.00 -20.18 -12.89
N ILE A 134 3.75 -20.57 -12.62
CA ILE A 134 2.77 -20.87 -13.66
C ILE A 134 2.43 -19.59 -14.44
N GLU A 135 2.15 -18.48 -13.77
CA GLU A 135 1.84 -17.19 -14.41
C GLU A 135 2.99 -16.73 -15.31
N LEU A 136 4.24 -16.78 -14.84
CA LEU A 136 5.42 -16.39 -15.65
C LEU A 136 5.62 -17.29 -16.87
N LYS A 137 5.39 -18.61 -16.73
CA LYS A 137 5.51 -19.56 -17.85
C LYS A 137 4.53 -19.29 -18.98
N GLU A 138 3.37 -18.69 -18.71
CA GLU A 138 2.40 -18.32 -19.75
C GLU A 138 2.95 -17.26 -20.73
N TYR A 139 3.97 -16.53 -20.31
CA TYR A 139 4.64 -15.47 -21.07
C TYR A 139 5.95 -15.93 -21.73
N ASN A 140 6.40 -17.18 -21.53
CA ASN A 140 7.57 -17.69 -22.24
C ASN A 140 7.39 -17.54 -23.75
N MET A 141 8.44 -17.11 -24.43
CA MET A 141 8.43 -16.79 -25.85
C MET A 141 9.40 -17.70 -26.60
N SER A 142 9.09 -18.01 -27.85
CA SER A 142 9.95 -18.84 -28.70
C SER A 142 10.27 -18.14 -30.01
N GLY A 143 11.52 -18.22 -30.45
CA GLY A 143 12.00 -17.65 -31.71
C GLY A 143 11.92 -16.13 -31.82
N VAL A 144 12.19 -15.40 -30.73
CA VAL A 144 12.16 -13.93 -30.69
C VAL A 144 13.53 -13.35 -31.00
N ALA A 145 13.58 -12.31 -31.82
CA ALA A 145 14.79 -11.53 -32.04
C ALA A 145 14.85 -10.34 -31.05
N LEU A 146 16.00 -10.13 -30.43
CA LEU A 146 16.24 -8.99 -29.55
C LEU A 146 16.58 -7.75 -30.38
N LYS A 147 16.00 -6.61 -30.02
CA LYS A 147 16.33 -5.30 -30.60
C LYS A 147 17.59 -4.76 -29.95
N ARG A 148 18.37 -3.95 -30.66
CA ARG A 148 19.57 -3.30 -30.13
C ARG A 148 19.27 -1.86 -29.74
N ASN A 149 19.63 -1.45 -28.53
CA ASN A 149 19.51 -0.07 -28.06
C ASN A 149 20.81 0.36 -27.36
N GLY A 150 21.71 0.97 -28.12
CA GLY A 150 23.07 1.27 -27.65
C GLY A 150 23.88 -0.02 -27.42
N GLU A 151 24.46 -0.15 -26.22
CA GLU A 151 25.23 -1.34 -25.81
C GLU A 151 24.36 -2.48 -25.26
N LEU A 152 23.06 -2.22 -25.01
CA LEU A 152 22.16 -3.19 -24.38
C LEU A 152 21.15 -3.78 -25.39
N LEU A 153 20.65 -4.96 -25.06
CA LEU A 153 19.63 -5.67 -25.85
C LEU A 153 18.24 -5.42 -25.26
N VAL A 154 17.24 -5.31 -26.12
CA VAL A 154 15.85 -5.00 -25.76
C VAL A 154 14.94 -6.12 -26.25
N LEU A 155 14.14 -6.67 -25.33
CA LEU A 155 13.12 -7.67 -25.59
C LEU A 155 11.74 -7.02 -25.50
N GLU A 156 10.96 -7.13 -26.57
CA GLU A 156 9.55 -6.75 -26.55
C GLU A 156 8.73 -7.88 -25.93
N VAL A 157 8.07 -7.61 -24.80
CA VAL A 157 7.26 -8.56 -24.05
C VAL A 157 5.79 -8.12 -24.11
N PRO A 158 4.96 -8.80 -24.92
CA PRO A 158 3.56 -8.44 -25.07
C PRO A 158 2.81 -8.48 -23.74
N GLY A 159 2.11 -7.40 -23.43
CA GLY A 159 1.34 -7.28 -22.20
C GLY A 159 2.16 -6.90 -20.96
N LEU A 160 3.44 -6.59 -21.09
CA LEU A 160 4.24 -6.05 -19.99
C LEU A 160 3.74 -4.68 -19.50
N ALA A 161 3.17 -3.86 -20.40
CA ALA A 161 2.40 -2.66 -20.03
C ALA A 161 1.20 -3.00 -19.12
N GLU A 162 0.86 -4.30 -19.04
CA GLU A 162 -0.12 -4.87 -18.13
C GLU A 162 0.40 -5.28 -16.75
N SER A 163 1.68 -5.04 -16.46
CA SER A 163 2.41 -5.62 -15.33
C SER A 163 2.32 -7.16 -15.32
N ARG A 164 2.19 -7.76 -16.53
CA ARG A 164 2.10 -9.19 -16.76
C ARG A 164 2.96 -9.59 -17.98
N PRO A 165 4.06 -10.32 -17.82
CA PRO A 165 4.54 -10.92 -16.57
C PRO A 165 4.93 -9.85 -15.55
N SER A 166 4.79 -10.14 -14.26
CA SER A 166 5.23 -9.22 -13.20
C SER A 166 6.75 -9.26 -13.11
N LEU A 167 7.41 -8.51 -13.98
CA LEU A 167 8.86 -8.35 -14.02
C LEU A 167 9.27 -7.08 -13.31
N TYR A 168 10.36 -7.17 -12.58
CA TYR A 168 11.06 -6.05 -11.97
C TYR A 168 12.48 -5.99 -12.52
N ALA A 169 13.04 -4.79 -12.51
CA ALA A 169 14.45 -4.67 -12.80
C ALA A 169 15.30 -5.38 -11.73
N GLY A 170 16.31 -6.12 -12.20
CA GLY A 170 17.07 -7.11 -11.45
C GLY A 170 16.57 -8.55 -11.63
N ASP A 171 15.39 -8.78 -12.21
CA ASP A 171 14.89 -10.13 -12.45
C ASP A 171 15.73 -10.85 -13.49
N LYS A 172 15.87 -12.16 -13.27
CA LYS A 172 16.64 -13.05 -14.13
C LYS A 172 15.74 -13.61 -15.22
N LEU A 173 16.23 -13.63 -16.44
CA LEU A 173 15.67 -14.39 -17.54
C LEU A 173 16.73 -15.28 -18.19
N VAL A 174 16.28 -16.32 -18.87
CA VAL A 174 17.13 -17.26 -19.59
C VAL A 174 16.80 -17.17 -21.07
N LEU A 175 17.79 -16.82 -21.88
CA LEU A 175 17.71 -16.89 -23.34
C LEU A 175 18.30 -18.21 -23.80
N LYS A 176 17.65 -18.88 -24.75
CA LYS A 176 18.13 -20.14 -25.31
C LYS A 176 18.24 -20.02 -26.81
N THR A 177 19.35 -20.47 -27.36
CA THR A 177 19.49 -20.58 -28.82
C THR A 177 18.50 -21.61 -29.35
N GLN A 178 18.07 -21.47 -30.60
CA GLN A 178 17.39 -22.57 -31.27
C GLN A 178 18.31 -23.80 -31.35
N GLU A 179 17.70 -24.97 -31.37
CA GLU A 179 18.42 -26.24 -31.35
C GLU A 179 19.26 -26.41 -32.62
N TYR A 180 20.59 -26.45 -32.47
CA TYR A 180 21.54 -26.75 -33.55
C TYR A 180 22.32 -28.02 -33.17
N ASN A 181 22.19 -29.09 -33.97
CA ASN A 181 22.85 -30.39 -33.74
C ASN A 181 22.62 -30.99 -32.34
N GLY A 182 21.43 -30.82 -31.76
CA GLY A 182 21.10 -31.31 -30.41
C GLY A 182 21.71 -30.50 -29.27
N HIS A 183 22.33 -29.36 -29.56
CA HIS A 183 22.87 -28.44 -28.57
C HIS A 183 22.03 -27.17 -28.47
N VAL A 184 21.78 -26.75 -27.23
CA VAL A 184 21.11 -25.49 -26.87
C VAL A 184 22.03 -24.73 -25.93
N VAL A 185 22.40 -23.51 -26.30
CA VAL A 185 23.19 -22.62 -25.44
C VAL A 185 22.23 -21.76 -24.63
N GLU A 186 22.44 -21.71 -23.31
CA GLU A 186 21.63 -20.90 -22.41
C GLU A 186 22.42 -19.67 -21.94
N TYR A 187 21.91 -18.48 -22.23
CA TYR A 187 22.44 -17.20 -21.74
C TYR A 187 21.56 -16.67 -20.62
N ILE A 188 22.18 -16.16 -19.57
CA ILE A 188 21.47 -15.52 -18.47
C ILE A 188 21.46 -14.01 -18.70
N GLY A 189 20.26 -13.45 -18.81
CA GLY A 189 20.03 -12.00 -18.85
C GLY A 189 19.44 -11.50 -17.53
N TYR A 190 19.75 -10.26 -17.18
CA TYR A 190 19.10 -9.54 -16.08
C TYR A 190 18.35 -8.34 -16.63
N VAL A 191 17.12 -8.13 -16.14
CA VAL A 191 16.33 -6.96 -16.49
C VAL A 191 16.99 -5.71 -15.91
N VAL A 192 17.28 -4.72 -16.75
CA VAL A 192 17.84 -3.42 -16.32
C VAL A 192 16.75 -2.38 -16.25
N LYS A 193 15.94 -2.28 -17.30
CA LYS A 193 14.90 -1.25 -17.42
C LYS A 193 13.67 -1.84 -18.08
N ILE A 194 12.51 -1.41 -17.62
CA ILE A 194 11.21 -1.75 -18.17
C ILE A 194 10.59 -0.44 -18.64
N HIS A 195 10.18 -0.37 -19.91
CA HIS A 195 9.51 0.79 -20.46
C HIS A 195 8.39 0.32 -21.40
N GLU A 196 7.13 0.57 -21.02
CA GLU A 196 5.94 0.10 -21.74
C GLU A 196 5.98 -1.43 -21.97
N GLU A 197 6.23 -1.88 -23.19
CA GLU A 197 6.36 -3.30 -23.56
C GLU A 197 7.81 -3.76 -23.76
N ASP A 198 8.77 -2.85 -23.65
CA ASP A 198 10.18 -3.12 -23.87
C ASP A 198 10.92 -3.39 -22.55
N VAL A 199 11.61 -4.53 -22.50
CA VAL A 199 12.52 -4.94 -21.42
C VAL A 199 13.95 -4.80 -21.90
N THR A 200 14.70 -3.87 -21.32
CA THR A 200 16.15 -3.75 -21.55
C THR A 200 16.89 -4.77 -20.69
N LEU A 201 17.77 -5.54 -21.30
CA LEU A 201 18.49 -6.66 -20.73
C LEU A 201 19.99 -6.40 -20.68
N LYS A 202 20.61 -6.84 -19.59
CA LYS A 202 22.06 -6.94 -19.45
C LYS A 202 22.46 -8.41 -19.46
N LEU A 203 23.32 -8.75 -20.40
CA LEU A 203 23.81 -10.09 -20.69
C LEU A 203 25.34 -10.11 -20.56
N ASN A 204 25.96 -11.21 -21.00
CA ASN A 204 27.41 -11.26 -21.12
C ASN A 204 27.85 -10.26 -22.22
N PRO A 205 28.83 -9.37 -21.98
CA PRO A 205 29.33 -8.41 -22.98
C PRO A 205 29.78 -9.05 -24.30
N GLU A 206 30.37 -10.26 -24.26
CA GLU A 206 30.78 -11.00 -25.46
C GLU A 206 29.55 -11.37 -26.32
N PHE A 207 28.47 -11.79 -25.66
CA PHE A 207 27.19 -12.09 -26.31
C PHE A 207 26.51 -10.81 -26.81
N GLU A 208 26.47 -9.73 -26.02
CA GLU A 208 25.88 -8.45 -26.42
C GLU A 208 26.56 -7.86 -27.67
N GLN A 209 27.87 -8.05 -27.80
CA GLN A 209 28.63 -7.60 -28.95
C GLN A 209 28.41 -8.50 -30.18
N ALA A 210 28.42 -9.83 -29.98
CA ALA A 210 28.34 -10.82 -31.05
C ALA A 210 26.91 -11.11 -31.54
N TYR A 211 25.88 -10.79 -30.75
CA TYR A 211 24.49 -11.09 -31.09
C TYR A 211 24.08 -10.40 -32.40
N ASN A 212 23.60 -11.19 -33.36
CA ASN A 212 23.27 -10.75 -34.71
C ASN A 212 21.82 -11.12 -35.08
N PHE A 213 20.85 -10.71 -34.25
CA PHE A 213 19.41 -10.88 -34.48
C PHE A 213 18.95 -12.33 -34.69
N GLU A 214 19.73 -13.29 -34.20
CA GLU A 214 19.37 -14.71 -34.23
C GLU A 214 18.15 -14.97 -33.32
N PRO A 215 17.21 -15.84 -33.75
CA PRO A 215 16.01 -16.11 -32.98
C PRO A 215 16.35 -16.85 -31.69
N MET A 216 15.80 -16.37 -30.57
CA MET A 216 16.06 -16.89 -29.23
C MET A 216 14.75 -17.27 -28.55
N ASP A 217 14.77 -18.34 -27.78
CA ASP A 217 13.70 -18.68 -26.86
C ASP A 217 13.93 -17.96 -25.52
N VAL A 218 12.89 -17.37 -24.95
CA VAL A 218 12.95 -16.62 -23.70
C VAL A 218 12.15 -17.34 -22.62
N GLU A 219 12.83 -17.69 -21.54
CA GLU A 219 12.24 -18.26 -20.33
C GLU A 219 12.36 -17.28 -19.15
N PHE A 220 11.22 -16.86 -18.61
CA PHE A 220 11.16 -15.99 -17.45
C PHE A 220 11.32 -16.80 -16.16
N THR A 221 12.12 -16.31 -15.21
CA THR A 221 12.33 -16.99 -13.93
C THR A 221 11.81 -16.17 -12.76
N TYR A 222 11.09 -16.81 -11.83
CA TYR A 222 10.58 -16.16 -10.63
C TYR A 222 11.72 -15.84 -9.65
N ASN A 223 11.75 -14.61 -9.13
CA ASN A 223 12.72 -14.20 -8.12
C ASN A 223 12.33 -14.75 -6.73
N ARG A 224 12.96 -15.85 -6.34
CA ARG A 224 12.68 -16.56 -5.08
C ARG A 224 13.26 -15.90 -3.83
N THR A 225 13.93 -14.74 -3.94
CA THR A 225 14.70 -14.16 -2.81
C THR A 225 13.81 -13.83 -1.61
N THR A 226 12.69 -13.13 -1.82
CA THR A 226 11.76 -12.79 -0.73
C THR A 226 11.11 -14.02 -0.14
N SER A 227 10.59 -14.94 -0.98
CA SER A 227 10.02 -16.23 -0.53
C SER A 227 10.99 -17.02 0.35
N ARG A 228 12.26 -17.16 -0.08
CA ARG A 228 13.30 -17.86 0.70
C ARG A 228 13.63 -17.17 2.02
N ARG A 229 13.61 -15.84 2.08
CA ARG A 229 13.78 -15.09 3.34
C ARG A 229 12.59 -15.29 4.27
N CYS A 230 11.37 -15.33 3.75
CA CYS A 230 10.17 -15.66 4.53
C CYS A 230 10.24 -17.08 5.10
N HIS A 231 10.63 -18.08 4.30
CA HIS A 231 10.84 -19.44 4.79
C HIS A 231 11.93 -19.51 5.87
N PHE A 232 13.05 -18.80 5.66
CA PHE A 232 14.12 -18.71 6.64
C PHE A 232 13.63 -18.10 7.96
N ALA A 233 12.88 -17.01 7.89
CA ALA A 233 12.28 -16.39 9.06
C ALA A 233 11.35 -17.36 9.80
N LEU A 234 10.45 -18.05 9.09
CA LEU A 234 9.54 -19.04 9.66
C LEU A 234 10.26 -20.20 10.37
N GLU A 235 11.43 -20.60 9.88
CA GLU A 235 12.23 -21.64 10.51
C GLU A 235 12.87 -21.18 11.83
N HIS A 236 13.28 -19.91 11.90
CA HIS A 236 14.05 -19.38 13.02
C HIS A 236 13.18 -18.64 14.05
N VAL A 237 11.94 -18.28 13.73
CA VAL A 237 11.03 -17.50 14.60
C VAL A 237 10.54 -18.26 15.83
N SER A 238 10.76 -19.58 15.92
CA SER A 238 10.30 -20.42 17.03
C SER A 238 10.75 -19.90 18.40
N HIS A 239 11.88 -19.19 18.48
CA HIS A 239 12.38 -18.57 19.71
C HIS A 239 11.46 -17.48 20.27
N LEU A 240 10.69 -16.76 19.42
CA LEU A 240 9.73 -15.74 19.88
C LEU A 240 8.56 -16.36 20.68
N GLY A 241 8.32 -17.66 20.48
CA GLY A 241 7.38 -18.45 21.26
C GLY A 241 5.91 -17.99 21.18
N VAL A 242 5.09 -18.58 22.06
CA VAL A 242 3.65 -18.31 22.14
C VAL A 242 3.38 -16.86 22.56
N LYS A 243 4.22 -16.28 23.42
CA LYS A 243 4.04 -14.92 23.95
C LYS A 243 3.97 -13.85 22.85
N VAL A 244 4.75 -13.99 21.78
CA VAL A 244 4.79 -13.01 20.69
C VAL A 244 3.87 -13.42 19.55
N LEU A 245 3.90 -14.68 19.14
CA LEU A 245 3.18 -15.15 17.96
C LEU A 245 1.68 -15.42 18.23
N PHE A 246 1.37 -15.83 19.45
CA PHE A 246 0.04 -16.27 19.90
C PHE A 246 -0.29 -15.73 21.31
N PRO A 247 -0.27 -14.40 21.51
CA PRO A 247 -0.46 -13.80 22.83
C PRO A 247 -1.86 -14.10 23.38
N GLU A 248 -1.91 -14.62 24.62
CA GLU A 248 -3.13 -14.95 25.36
C GLU A 248 -3.23 -14.19 26.69
N GLU A 249 -2.10 -13.79 27.26
CA GLU A 249 -2.03 -13.08 28.54
C GLU A 249 -1.00 -11.95 28.49
N ILE A 250 -1.23 -10.92 29.30
CA ILE A 250 -0.33 -9.77 29.43
C ILE A 250 0.60 -10.01 30.62
N ILE A 251 1.91 -9.95 30.36
CA ILE A 251 2.94 -10.07 31.39
C ILE A 251 3.67 -8.74 31.45
N LEU A 252 3.53 -8.03 32.58
CA LEU A 252 4.20 -6.76 32.79
C LEU A 252 5.69 -6.97 33.11
N GLN A 253 6.52 -6.19 32.44
CA GLN A 253 7.95 -6.02 32.67
C GLN A 253 8.23 -4.69 33.37
N SER A 254 9.44 -4.55 33.89
CA SER A 254 9.88 -3.26 34.42
C SER A 254 10.00 -2.24 33.28
N PRO A 255 9.53 -0.99 33.46
CA PRO A 255 9.68 0.05 32.45
C PRO A 255 11.14 0.26 32.08
N GLN A 256 11.43 0.43 30.79
CA GLN A 256 12.81 0.66 30.33
C GLN A 256 13.37 2.02 30.72
N VAL A 257 12.50 3.01 30.92
CA VAL A 257 12.88 4.37 31.32
C VAL A 257 12.16 4.72 32.62
N ALA A 258 12.92 5.11 33.64
CA ALA A 258 12.40 5.50 34.94
C ALA A 258 12.07 7.01 35.01
N GLY A 259 10.85 7.36 35.44
CA GLY A 259 10.43 8.74 35.75
C GLY A 259 9.07 9.11 35.17
N SER A 260 8.24 9.84 35.92
CA SER A 260 7.00 10.39 35.38
C SER A 260 7.31 11.45 34.35
N TRP A 261 6.74 11.31 33.15
CA TRP A 261 6.66 12.41 32.19
C TRP A 261 5.78 13.49 32.82
N ASN A 262 6.29 14.71 33.00
CA ASN A 262 5.49 15.80 33.55
C ASN A 262 4.35 16.14 32.58
N CYS A 263 3.11 15.82 32.95
CA CYS A 263 1.92 16.47 32.37
C CYS A 263 1.86 17.91 32.89
N ALA A 264 2.68 18.79 32.36
CA ALA A 264 2.58 20.22 32.63
C ALA A 264 1.63 20.85 31.60
N GLN A 265 0.32 20.83 31.88
CA GLN A 265 -0.70 21.84 31.52
C GLN A 265 -2.12 21.30 31.78
N ASP A 266 -2.42 20.91 33.02
CA ASP A 266 -3.81 20.82 33.50
C ASP A 266 -3.83 21.23 34.98
N SER A 267 -3.76 22.53 35.23
CA SER A 267 -4.13 23.12 36.53
C SER A 267 -4.31 24.63 36.41
N LYS A 268 -5.37 25.04 35.71
CA LYS A 268 -6.11 26.27 36.01
C LYS A 268 -7.59 26.05 35.75
N ASN A 269 -8.26 25.37 36.67
CA ASN A 269 -9.51 25.82 37.31
C ASN A 269 -10.15 24.69 38.12
N ASP A 270 -10.35 25.00 39.40
CA ASP A 270 -11.35 24.54 40.38
C ASP A 270 -11.66 23.04 40.56
N GLY A 271 -11.34 22.56 41.77
CA GLY A 271 -12.35 21.94 42.65
C GLY A 271 -12.50 20.42 42.63
N GLN A 272 -12.02 19.79 43.71
CA GLN A 272 -12.25 18.41 44.21
C GLN A 272 -11.50 17.23 43.53
N PRO A 273 -10.88 16.34 44.34
CA PRO A 273 -10.15 15.19 43.82
C PRO A 273 -11.12 14.07 43.42
N THR A 274 -11.09 13.67 42.15
CA THR A 274 -11.65 12.41 41.67
C THR A 274 -10.71 11.23 42.01
N PRO A 275 -11.24 10.03 42.30
CA PRO A 275 -10.45 8.96 42.91
C PRO A 275 -9.53 8.28 41.89
N GLU A 276 -8.37 7.83 42.36
CA GLU A 276 -7.46 6.93 41.67
C GLU A 276 -8.23 5.80 40.95
N VAL A 277 -7.97 5.64 39.65
CA VAL A 277 -8.43 4.49 38.87
C VAL A 277 -7.74 3.23 39.39
N ARG A 278 -8.37 2.57 40.38
CA ARG A 278 -8.05 1.19 40.72
C ARG A 278 -8.44 0.30 39.54
N LEU A 279 -7.45 -0.42 39.01
CA LEU A 279 -7.68 -1.58 38.15
C LEU A 279 -8.69 -2.53 38.84
N PRO A 280 -9.71 -3.03 38.13
CA PRO A 280 -10.61 -4.03 38.72
C PRO A 280 -9.83 -5.33 39.03
N PRO A 281 -10.16 -6.04 40.12
CA PRO A 281 -9.55 -7.33 40.39
C PRO A 281 -10.02 -8.36 39.36
N ARG A 282 -9.15 -9.33 39.07
CA ARG A 282 -9.32 -10.46 38.12
C ARG A 282 -10.76 -11.00 38.08
N PRO A 283 -11.38 -11.21 36.89
CA PRO A 283 -12.60 -11.99 36.81
C PRO A 283 -12.29 -13.46 37.12
N SER A 284 -12.78 -13.97 38.25
CA SER A 284 -12.81 -15.39 38.53
C SER A 284 -13.85 -16.07 37.65
N LEU A 285 -13.42 -16.71 36.56
CA LEU A 285 -14.24 -17.67 35.83
C LEU A 285 -14.46 -18.90 36.71
N ARG A 286 -15.61 -18.95 37.40
CA ARG A 286 -16.15 -20.19 37.97
C ARG A 286 -16.53 -21.12 36.82
N ALA A 287 -15.64 -22.03 36.46
CA ALA A 287 -16.02 -23.23 35.73
C ALA A 287 -16.85 -24.12 36.68
N ARG A 288 -18.13 -24.31 36.37
CA ARG A 288 -18.90 -25.45 36.88
C ARG A 288 -18.37 -26.70 36.18
N SER A 289 -17.50 -27.46 36.84
CA SER A 289 -17.20 -28.84 36.49
C SER A 289 -18.08 -29.76 37.35
N GLY A 290 -19.05 -30.42 36.70
CA GLY A 290 -19.58 -31.69 37.19
C GLY A 290 -18.85 -32.79 36.46
N CYS A 291 -18.03 -33.56 37.17
CA CYS A 291 -17.70 -34.95 36.79
C CYS A 291 -17.13 -35.68 38.01
N LEU A 292 -17.78 -36.80 38.34
CA LEU A 292 -17.26 -37.89 39.16
C LEU A 292 -15.86 -38.27 38.65
N GLY A 293 -14.83 -38.44 39.46
CA GLY A 293 -14.73 -39.41 40.53
C GLY A 293 -14.01 -40.64 40.01
N THR A 294 -12.70 -40.76 40.27
CA THR A 294 -12.04 -41.98 40.75
C THR A 294 -10.56 -41.73 41.01
N SER A 295 -10.14 -42.25 42.15
CA SER A 295 -8.85 -42.22 42.81
C SER A 295 -7.83 -43.19 42.22
N GLN A 296 -6.53 -42.86 42.29
CA GLN A 296 -5.57 -43.68 43.02
C GLN A 296 -4.24 -42.96 43.25
N ALA A 297 -3.70 -43.21 44.45
CA ALA A 297 -2.50 -42.63 45.02
C ALA A 297 -1.22 -43.40 44.63
N GLY A 298 -0.07 -42.73 44.73
CA GLY A 298 1.25 -43.36 44.71
C GLY A 298 2.34 -42.37 45.15
N ARG A 299 2.82 -42.54 46.38
CA ARG A 299 3.92 -41.79 47.01
C ARG A 299 5.27 -42.31 46.51
N SER A 300 6.30 -41.47 46.44
CA SER A 300 7.63 -41.80 46.99
C SER A 300 8.53 -40.56 47.10
N TRP A 301 9.47 -40.65 48.05
CA TRP A 301 10.36 -39.64 48.60
C TRP A 301 11.79 -39.76 48.05
N GLY A 302 12.60 -38.70 48.24
CA GLY A 302 14.08 -38.74 48.28
C GLY A 302 14.69 -37.36 47.94
N THR A 303 15.09 -36.53 48.92
CA THR A 303 16.48 -36.34 49.43
C THR A 303 17.50 -36.18 48.29
N GLY A 304 18.25 -35.10 48.10
CA GLY A 304 18.78 -34.06 48.99
C GLY A 304 20.30 -34.03 48.74
N GLU A 305 20.90 -32.87 48.43
CA GLU A 305 22.29 -32.52 48.80
C GLU A 305 22.68 -31.11 48.30
N THR A 306 23.30 -30.38 49.21
CA THR A 306 23.87 -29.04 49.11
C THR A 306 25.38 -29.12 48.85
N ASN A 307 25.97 -28.11 48.19
CA ASN A 307 27.33 -27.68 48.53
C ASN A 307 27.57 -26.19 48.21
N LYS A 308 28.20 -25.51 49.17
CA LYS A 308 28.77 -24.15 49.13
C LYS A 308 30.29 -24.30 48.99
N GLU A 309 30.94 -23.32 48.34
CA GLU A 309 32.34 -22.96 48.64
C GLU A 309 32.65 -21.52 48.18
N ALA A 310 33.64 -20.89 48.81
CA ALA A 310 33.87 -19.45 48.88
C ALA A 310 35.29 -19.02 48.40
N GLU A 311 35.40 -17.73 48.07
CA GLU A 311 36.57 -16.80 48.08
C GLU A 311 37.86 -17.05 47.26
N LYS A 312 38.23 -16.03 46.45
CA LYS A 312 39.52 -15.26 46.52
C LYS A 312 39.70 -14.24 45.36
N GLU A 313 40.03 -12.98 45.69
CA GLU A 313 40.77 -11.99 44.86
C GLU A 313 42.30 -12.22 44.99
N PRO A 314 43.27 -11.42 44.44
CA PRO A 314 43.32 -10.24 43.51
C PRO A 314 44.38 -10.47 42.37
N PRO A 315 45.12 -9.52 41.71
CA PRO A 315 45.17 -8.03 41.75
C PRO A 315 45.30 -7.27 40.39
N GLU A 316 45.31 -5.93 40.49
CA GLU A 316 45.64 -4.90 39.47
C GLU A 316 47.06 -4.98 38.88
N PRO A 317 47.34 -4.20 37.81
CA PRO A 317 48.40 -3.19 37.97
C PRO A 317 48.13 -1.82 37.30
N ALA A 318 48.72 -0.79 37.92
CA ALA A 318 48.91 0.55 37.38
C ALA A 318 50.15 0.64 36.46
N THR A 319 50.15 1.54 35.45
CA THR A 319 51.10 2.68 35.30
C THR A 319 51.21 3.27 33.87
N LYS A 320 51.42 4.60 33.85
CA LYS A 320 52.25 5.43 32.95
C LYS A 320 51.67 6.05 31.66
N THR A 321 51.46 7.36 31.80
CA THR A 321 51.78 8.49 30.91
C THR A 321 52.81 8.27 29.79
N SER A 322 52.52 8.83 28.61
CA SER A 322 53.51 9.51 27.76
C SER A 322 52.85 10.59 26.90
N GLN A 323 53.28 11.84 27.11
CA GLN A 323 53.13 12.96 26.18
C GLN A 323 54.12 12.80 25.01
N ALA A 324 53.64 13.11 23.81
CA ALA A 324 54.38 13.66 22.67
C ALA A 324 53.30 14.34 21.83
N GLY A 325 53.37 15.59 21.38
CA GLY A 325 54.50 16.41 20.97
C GLY A 325 53.97 17.12 19.72
N ALA A 326 53.76 18.42 19.84
CA ALA A 326 53.13 19.28 18.83
C ALA A 326 53.97 19.42 17.55
N GLN A 327 53.30 19.70 16.43
CA GLN A 327 53.68 20.73 15.45
C GLN A 327 52.59 20.83 14.38
N ASP A 328 51.97 22.01 14.23
CA ASP A 328 51.97 22.73 12.95
C ASP A 328 51.28 24.12 13.07
N THR A 329 52.16 25.13 12.94
CA THR A 329 52.06 26.37 12.14
C THR A 329 50.91 27.38 12.31
N GLN A 330 51.31 28.57 12.79
CA GLN A 330 50.66 29.89 12.72
C GLN A 330 50.52 30.33 11.24
N GLY A 331 49.35 30.80 10.76
CA GLY A 331 48.86 32.20 10.78
C GLY A 331 48.60 32.69 9.32
N PRO A 332 47.94 33.85 9.05
CA PRO A 332 47.48 34.89 9.96
C PRO A 332 45.99 35.26 9.82
N ALA A 333 45.55 36.08 10.77
CA ALA A 333 44.23 36.67 10.89
C ALA A 333 44.07 37.99 10.12
N ALA A 334 42.80 38.41 10.07
CA ALA A 334 42.27 39.78 10.05
C ALA A 334 42.05 40.48 8.69
N LEU A 335 40.76 40.61 8.35
CA LEU A 335 40.12 41.90 8.07
C LEU A 335 38.65 41.80 8.49
N ALA A 336 38.32 42.52 9.57
CA ALA A 336 36.98 42.68 10.11
C ALA A 336 36.61 44.17 10.03
N ALA A 337 35.37 44.45 9.61
CA ALA A 337 34.52 45.61 9.94
C ALA A 337 33.35 45.62 8.95
N GLU A 338 32.07 45.83 9.24
CA GLU A 338 31.21 46.07 10.42
C GLU A 338 29.77 45.86 9.88
N THR A 339 28.83 45.13 10.51
CA THR A 339 27.76 45.63 11.40
C THR A 339 26.78 44.43 11.57
N SER A 340 26.66 43.75 12.72
CA SER A 340 26.03 44.09 14.02
C SER A 340 24.54 43.67 14.15
N HIS A 341 24.33 42.59 14.94
CA HIS A 341 23.17 42.20 15.77
C HIS A 341 21.81 41.93 15.08
N LEU A 342 21.22 40.73 15.13
CA LEU A 342 20.79 39.99 16.33
C LEU A 342 21.00 38.47 16.16
N GLY A 343 21.84 37.90 17.01
CA GLY A 343 21.88 36.46 17.28
C GLY A 343 21.35 36.21 18.69
N GLU A 344 20.36 35.33 18.80
CA GLU A 344 20.20 34.48 19.99
C GLU A 344 20.62 33.07 19.57
N GLY A 345 21.49 32.47 20.37
CA GLY A 345 22.29 31.30 20.03
C GLY A 345 21.51 29.99 19.94
N LEU A 346 22.04 29.09 19.11
CA LEU A 346 21.74 27.67 19.16
C LEU A 346 21.99 27.13 20.59
N PRO A 347 21.04 26.41 21.20
CA PRO A 347 21.31 25.70 22.45
C PRO A 347 22.17 24.47 22.18
N THR A 348 23.25 24.33 22.95
CA THR A 348 24.01 23.09 23.12
C THR A 348 23.11 21.98 23.70
N PRO A 349 23.27 20.70 23.30
CA PRO A 349 22.37 19.62 23.73
C PRO A 349 22.80 19.06 25.10
N GLY A 350 22.44 19.79 26.16
CA GLY A 350 22.34 19.26 27.51
C GLY A 350 20.91 18.78 27.77
N ALA A 351 20.73 17.48 28.02
CA ALA A 351 19.59 16.81 28.64
C ALA A 351 18.22 17.55 28.60
N ARG A 352 17.51 17.48 27.47
CA ARG A 352 16.03 17.54 27.46
C ARG A 352 15.49 16.14 27.79
N GLU A 353 15.80 15.64 28.98
CA GLU A 353 15.19 14.39 29.43
C GLU A 353 13.72 14.67 29.74
N LYS A 354 12.80 14.14 28.92
CA LYS A 354 11.33 14.08 29.13
C LYS A 354 10.44 15.14 28.45
N GLU A 355 10.92 15.76 27.36
CA GLU A 355 10.06 16.51 26.44
C GLU A 355 9.95 15.81 25.09
N PHE A 356 8.80 15.96 24.41
CA PHE A 356 8.65 15.51 23.03
C PHE A 356 9.46 16.41 22.10
N PHE A 357 10.15 15.82 21.12
CA PHE A 357 10.89 16.58 20.12
C PHE A 357 9.94 17.31 19.17
N ASN A 358 8.84 16.67 18.82
CA ASN A 358 7.73 17.29 18.13
C ASN A 358 6.67 17.83 19.13
N PRO A 359 6.54 19.15 19.32
CA PRO A 359 5.57 19.73 20.25
C PRO A 359 4.13 19.65 19.73
N LEU A 360 3.92 19.31 18.46
CA LEU A 360 2.59 19.26 17.82
C LEU A 360 1.89 17.90 17.98
N LEU A 361 2.48 16.95 18.70
CA LEU A 361 1.88 15.64 18.92
C LEU A 361 0.62 15.76 19.77
N ASN A 362 -0.45 15.11 19.33
CA ASN A 362 -1.67 15.01 20.13
C ASN A 362 -1.56 13.94 21.23
N GLU A 363 -2.49 13.93 22.17
CA GLU A 363 -2.54 13.02 23.31
C GLU A 363 -2.39 11.53 22.95
N ASN A 364 -3.06 11.05 21.90
CA ASN A 364 -2.97 9.65 21.49
C ASN A 364 -1.58 9.32 20.90
N GLN A 365 -0.98 10.24 20.15
CA GLN A 365 0.38 10.07 19.65
C GLN A 365 1.40 10.10 20.80
N GLN A 366 1.23 11.02 21.76
CA GLN A 366 2.06 11.09 22.96
C GLN A 366 1.93 9.84 23.82
N LEU A 367 0.71 9.32 24.03
CA LEU A 367 0.44 8.08 24.73
C LEU A 367 1.16 6.91 24.06
N ALA A 368 1.05 6.80 22.73
CA ALA A 368 1.74 5.76 21.99
C ALA A 368 3.26 5.82 22.17
N VAL A 369 3.86 7.01 22.07
CA VAL A 369 5.30 7.21 22.26
C VAL A 369 5.72 6.84 23.69
N ARG A 370 4.95 7.24 24.71
CA ARG A 370 5.22 6.88 26.12
C ARG A 370 5.15 5.39 26.34
N ARG A 371 4.13 4.71 25.79
CA ARG A 371 3.97 3.25 25.88
C ARG A 371 5.05 2.48 25.15
N ILE A 372 5.50 2.99 24.01
CA ILE A 372 6.65 2.44 23.31
C ILE A 372 7.91 2.64 24.16
N LEU A 373 8.13 3.82 24.72
CA LEU A 373 9.33 4.06 25.52
C LEU A 373 9.35 3.25 26.82
N SER A 374 8.23 3.12 27.53
CA SER A 374 8.13 2.27 28.73
C SER A 374 8.25 0.80 28.36
N GLY A 375 7.50 0.37 27.34
CA GLY A 375 7.34 -0.99 26.83
C GLY A 375 7.16 -2.00 27.95
N ASP A 376 6.12 -1.75 28.74
CA ASP A 376 5.75 -2.52 29.91
C ASP A 376 5.33 -3.96 29.54
N CYS A 377 5.00 -4.24 28.28
CA CYS A 377 4.53 -5.55 27.83
C CYS A 377 5.54 -6.32 26.99
N ARG A 378 6.81 -5.88 26.91
CA ARG A 378 7.83 -6.58 26.11
C ARG A 378 7.92 -8.07 26.47
N PRO A 379 8.07 -8.97 25.49
CA PRO A 379 8.23 -8.74 24.05
C PRO A 379 6.91 -8.69 23.26
N LEU A 380 5.73 -8.61 23.89
CA LEU A 380 4.45 -8.63 23.18
C LEU A 380 4.41 -7.48 22.15
N PRO A 381 3.95 -7.74 20.92
CA PRO A 381 3.86 -6.70 19.89
C PRO A 381 2.95 -5.54 20.31
N TYR A 382 3.51 -4.34 20.38
CA TYR A 382 2.72 -3.13 20.57
C TYR A 382 2.14 -2.67 19.23
N VAL A 383 0.83 -2.47 19.14
CA VAL A 383 0.14 -2.07 17.93
C VAL A 383 -0.16 -0.56 17.95
N LEU A 384 0.41 0.16 16.99
CA LEU A 384 0.00 1.52 16.67
C LEU A 384 -1.05 1.47 15.56
N PHE A 385 -2.32 1.45 15.96
CA PHE A 385 -3.43 1.44 15.02
C PHE A 385 -3.67 2.86 14.52
N GLY A 386 -3.24 3.15 13.30
CA GLY A 386 -3.47 4.46 12.69
C GLY A 386 -4.29 4.40 11.41
N PRO A 387 -5.59 4.76 11.50
CA PRO A 387 -6.44 5.10 10.37
C PRO A 387 -5.77 6.10 9.39
N PRO A 388 -6.27 6.25 8.16
CA PRO A 388 -5.64 7.11 7.15
C PRO A 388 -5.60 8.57 7.62
N GLY A 389 -4.48 9.26 7.37
CA GLY A 389 -4.30 10.68 7.70
C GLY A 389 -4.05 10.98 9.19
N THR A 390 -3.84 9.98 10.05
CA THR A 390 -3.73 10.19 11.51
C THR A 390 -2.31 10.45 12.03
N GLY A 391 -1.30 10.51 11.15
CA GLY A 391 0.08 10.77 11.52
C GLY A 391 0.84 9.58 12.11
N LYS A 392 0.54 8.34 11.65
CA LYS A 392 1.29 7.12 12.01
C LYS A 392 2.80 7.31 11.92
N THR A 393 3.29 7.66 10.74
CA THR A 393 4.72 7.82 10.49
C THR A 393 5.31 8.91 11.38
N VAL A 394 4.62 10.04 11.58
CA VAL A 394 5.08 11.09 12.51
C VAL A 394 5.25 10.55 13.94
N THR A 395 4.34 9.70 14.39
CA THR A 395 4.39 9.06 15.71
C THR A 395 5.56 8.06 15.81
N ILE A 396 5.81 7.27 14.75
CA ILE A 396 6.96 6.35 14.68
C ILE A 396 8.26 7.12 14.74
N ILE A 397 8.37 8.23 13.99
CA ILE A 397 9.56 9.08 13.96
C ILE A 397 9.87 9.62 15.34
N GLU A 398 8.87 10.17 16.04
CA GLU A 398 9.05 10.60 17.43
C GLU A 398 9.49 9.43 18.32
N ALA A 399 8.83 8.28 18.24
CA ALA A 399 9.17 7.12 19.07
C ALA A 399 10.61 6.66 18.86
N VAL A 400 11.09 6.63 17.61
CA VAL A 400 12.47 6.29 17.26
C VAL A 400 13.45 7.30 17.86
N LEU A 401 13.16 8.60 17.76
CA LEU A 401 14.00 9.65 18.34
C LEU A 401 14.05 9.54 19.87
N GLN A 402 12.91 9.31 20.52
CA GLN A 402 12.83 9.14 21.98
C GLN A 402 13.62 7.91 22.45
N VAL A 403 13.46 6.76 21.79
CA VAL A 403 14.23 5.55 22.10
C VAL A 403 15.73 5.76 21.85
N TYR A 404 16.11 6.51 20.80
CA TYR A 404 17.51 6.83 20.53
C TYR A 404 18.13 7.74 21.60
N HIS A 405 17.39 8.74 22.10
CA HIS A 405 17.94 9.67 23.08
C HIS A 405 17.87 9.14 24.52
N ALA A 406 16.80 8.42 24.88
CA ALA A 406 16.58 7.97 26.26
C ALA A 406 17.27 6.63 26.60
N LEU A 407 17.57 5.78 25.61
CA LEU A 407 18.15 4.46 25.83
C LEU A 407 19.47 4.28 25.07
N PRO A 408 20.63 4.74 25.58
CA PRO A 408 21.91 4.79 24.86
C PRO A 408 22.33 3.48 24.19
N ASP A 409 22.02 2.33 24.79
CA ASP A 409 22.35 1.00 24.27
C ASP A 409 21.35 0.46 23.24
N SER A 410 20.29 1.23 22.92
CA SER A 410 19.29 0.81 21.95
C SER A 410 19.88 0.65 20.56
N ARG A 411 19.54 -0.46 19.90
CA ARG A 411 19.70 -0.70 18.47
C ARG A 411 18.32 -0.85 17.84
N ILE A 412 18.01 0.03 16.89
CA ILE A 412 16.67 0.24 16.33
C ILE A 412 16.67 -0.21 14.87
N LEU A 413 15.78 -1.16 14.54
CA LEU A 413 15.47 -1.55 13.17
C LEU A 413 14.07 -1.05 12.80
N VAL A 414 13.98 -0.21 11.78
CA VAL A 414 12.70 0.27 11.24
C VAL A 414 12.49 -0.33 9.85
N CYS A 415 11.41 -1.08 9.70
CA CYS A 415 11.06 -1.78 8.48
C CYS A 415 9.72 -1.31 7.92
N ALA A 416 9.56 -1.44 6.61
CA ALA A 416 8.27 -1.33 5.93
C ALA A 416 8.21 -2.33 4.77
N PRO A 417 7.03 -2.80 4.33
CA PRO A 417 6.93 -3.71 3.20
C PRO A 417 7.34 -3.06 1.86
N SER A 418 7.15 -1.75 1.71
CA SER A 418 7.47 -1.01 0.49
C SER A 418 8.70 -0.12 0.63
N ASN A 419 9.43 0.08 -0.48
CA ASN A 419 10.57 0.99 -0.51
C ASN A 419 10.15 2.44 -0.22
N SER A 420 9.02 2.89 -0.79
CA SER A 420 8.51 4.24 -0.59
C SER A 420 8.19 4.56 0.87
N ALA A 421 7.61 3.61 1.62
CA ALA A 421 7.36 3.79 3.05
C ALA A 421 8.66 3.84 3.85
N ALA A 422 9.61 2.94 3.58
CA ALA A 422 10.92 2.96 4.24
C ALA A 422 11.71 4.26 3.93
N ASP A 423 11.61 4.77 2.71
CA ASP A 423 12.26 6.02 2.32
C ASP A 423 11.62 7.23 2.98
N LEU A 424 10.29 7.24 3.13
CA LEU A 424 9.59 8.28 3.86
C LEU A 424 10.05 8.35 5.33
N VAL A 425 10.23 7.19 5.98
CA VAL A 425 10.79 7.15 7.34
C VAL A 425 12.20 7.74 7.37
N CYS A 426 13.06 7.33 6.43
CA CYS A 426 14.43 7.84 6.34
C CYS A 426 14.47 9.36 6.09
N LEU A 427 13.61 9.86 5.22
CA LEU A 427 13.49 11.28 4.90
C LEU A 427 13.03 12.08 6.12
N ARG A 428 12.01 11.62 6.84
CA ARG A 428 11.49 12.31 8.03
C ARG A 428 12.49 12.31 9.19
N LEU A 429 13.28 11.25 9.36
CA LEU A 429 14.39 11.25 10.32
C LEU A 429 15.49 12.22 9.91
N HIS A 430 15.81 12.30 8.62
CA HIS A 430 16.77 13.28 8.10
C HIS A 430 16.30 14.71 8.35
N GLU A 431 15.06 15.04 7.98
CA GLU A 431 14.42 16.36 8.15
C GLU A 431 14.30 16.78 9.61
N SER A 432 14.31 15.83 10.56
CA SER A 432 14.28 16.17 11.99
C SER A 432 15.52 16.95 12.44
N CYS A 433 16.66 16.78 11.77
CA CYS A 433 17.95 17.38 12.15
C CYS A 433 18.41 17.08 13.59
N LEU A 434 17.85 16.06 14.26
CA LEU A 434 18.16 15.70 15.65
C LEU A 434 19.20 14.56 15.76
N LEU A 435 19.46 13.86 14.66
CA LEU A 435 20.40 12.73 14.61
C LEU A 435 21.78 13.20 14.17
N ARG A 436 22.83 12.71 14.85
CA ARG A 436 24.22 12.96 14.45
C ARG A 436 24.54 12.25 13.13
N PRO A 437 25.38 12.84 12.25
CA PRO A 437 25.88 12.14 11.06
C PRO A 437 26.47 10.77 11.42
N GLY A 438 26.21 9.75 10.60
CA GLY A 438 26.66 8.38 10.85
C GLY A 438 25.84 7.58 11.88
N THR A 439 24.74 8.13 12.41
CA THR A 439 23.85 7.41 13.34
C THR A 439 22.90 6.45 12.65
N MET A 440 22.40 6.84 11.47
CA MET A 440 21.38 6.11 10.72
C MET A 440 21.86 5.66 9.34
N VAL A 441 21.26 4.57 8.84
CA VAL A 441 21.53 4.00 7.51
C VAL A 441 20.25 3.45 6.88
N ARG A 442 20.13 3.58 5.56
CA ARG A 442 19.05 3.00 4.75
C ARG A 442 19.58 1.81 3.97
N VAL A 443 19.19 0.58 4.35
CA VAL A 443 19.62 -0.67 3.71
C VAL A 443 18.66 -1.05 2.58
N ASN A 444 19.14 -0.96 1.34
CA ASN A 444 18.41 -1.27 0.12
C ASN A 444 18.70 -2.68 -0.41
N ALA A 445 17.79 -3.20 -1.23
CA ALA A 445 18.06 -4.38 -2.04
C ALA A 445 19.13 -4.04 -3.10
N THR A 446 19.98 -5.01 -3.44
CA THR A 446 21.08 -4.84 -4.40
C THR A 446 20.63 -4.51 -5.82
N CYS A 447 19.39 -4.85 -6.17
CA CYS A 447 18.79 -4.54 -7.48
C CYS A 447 18.07 -3.18 -7.53
N ARG A 448 18.13 -2.39 -6.46
CA ARG A 448 17.46 -1.10 -6.42
C ARG A 448 18.29 -0.04 -7.15
N PHE A 449 17.67 0.63 -8.11
CA PHE A 449 18.27 1.72 -8.89
C PHE A 449 18.40 3.01 -8.08
N GLU A 450 19.55 3.66 -8.19
CA GLU A 450 19.85 4.89 -7.47
C GLU A 450 18.96 6.07 -7.92
N GLU A 451 18.51 6.07 -9.18
CA GLU A 451 17.61 7.08 -9.75
C GLU A 451 16.22 7.06 -9.10
N THR A 452 15.82 5.93 -8.50
CA THR A 452 14.54 5.80 -7.80
C THR A 452 14.59 6.29 -6.35
N VAL A 453 15.77 6.67 -5.87
CA VAL A 453 16.01 7.11 -4.50
C VAL A 453 15.89 8.63 -4.43
N ILE A 454 15.20 9.12 -3.40
CA ILE A 454 15.06 10.56 -3.13
C ILE A 454 16.46 11.15 -2.86
N GLU A 455 16.80 12.25 -3.52
CA GLU A 455 18.14 12.87 -3.47
C GLU A 455 18.62 13.09 -2.03
N ALA A 456 17.76 13.64 -1.17
CA ALA A 456 18.07 13.94 0.23
C ALA A 456 18.51 12.72 1.05
N ILE A 457 18.10 11.49 0.68
CA ILE A 457 18.43 10.28 1.45
C ILE A 457 19.53 9.42 0.81
N LYS A 458 20.03 9.78 -0.37
CA LYS A 458 21.07 8.99 -1.08
C LYS A 458 22.31 8.79 -0.22
N ALA A 459 22.72 9.80 0.55
CA ALA A 459 23.87 9.72 1.46
C ALA A 459 23.74 8.65 2.56
N TYR A 460 22.51 8.27 2.94
CA TYR A 460 22.25 7.22 3.92
C TYR A 460 22.13 5.83 3.29
N CYS A 461 22.01 5.75 1.96
CA CYS A 461 21.73 4.50 1.27
C CYS A 461 22.96 3.60 1.23
N LYS A 462 22.79 2.37 1.70
CA LYS A 462 23.75 1.28 1.58
C LYS A 462 23.07 0.09 0.92
N ASP A 463 23.78 -0.57 0.02
CA ASP A 463 23.34 -1.80 -0.60
C ASP A 463 23.92 -3.02 0.14
N GLY A 464 23.63 -4.21 -0.39
CA GLY A 464 24.01 -5.47 0.24
C GLY A 464 25.53 -5.71 0.34
N GLU A 465 26.38 -4.94 -0.35
CA GLU A 465 27.84 -5.15 -0.30
C GLU A 465 28.47 -4.58 0.99
N ASP A 466 27.87 -3.54 1.56
CA ASP A 466 28.34 -2.83 2.76
C ASP A 466 27.55 -3.22 4.04
N ILE A 467 26.79 -4.33 4.02
CA ILE A 467 25.86 -4.69 5.11
C ILE A 467 26.53 -4.88 6.48
N TRP A 468 27.79 -5.33 6.52
CA TRP A 468 28.59 -5.44 7.75
C TRP A 468 28.87 -4.08 8.39
N LYS A 469 29.05 -3.04 7.57
CA LYS A 469 29.18 -1.67 8.08
C LYS A 469 27.82 -1.16 8.50
N ALA A 470 26.77 -1.46 7.74
CA ALA A 470 25.39 -1.07 8.06
C ALA A 470 24.93 -1.62 9.42
N SER A 471 25.30 -2.85 9.78
CA SER A 471 24.92 -3.46 11.07
C SER A 471 25.50 -2.75 12.32
N ARG A 472 26.53 -1.91 12.13
CA ARG A 472 27.14 -1.12 13.20
C ARG A 472 26.35 0.15 13.54
N PHE A 473 25.52 0.63 12.61
CA PHE A 473 24.68 1.80 12.83
C PHE A 473 23.64 1.52 13.92
N ARG A 474 23.19 2.59 14.58
CA ARG A 474 22.26 2.49 15.71
C ARG A 474 20.81 2.49 15.25
N ILE A 475 20.53 3.21 14.16
CA ILE A 475 19.22 3.24 13.51
C ILE A 475 19.39 2.67 12.09
N ILE A 476 18.67 1.59 11.80
CA ILE A 476 18.69 0.95 10.48
C ILE A 476 17.28 1.01 9.90
N ILE A 477 17.16 1.56 8.70
CA ILE A 477 15.91 1.61 7.96
C ILE A 477 16.00 0.65 6.77
N SER A 478 15.04 -0.25 6.61
CA SER A 478 15.05 -1.24 5.52
C SER A 478 13.65 -1.61 5.06
N THR A 479 13.54 -2.38 3.97
CA THR A 479 12.29 -3.10 3.72
C THR A 479 12.25 -4.38 4.55
N CYS A 480 11.06 -4.92 4.84
CA CYS A 480 10.91 -6.18 5.57
C CYS A 480 11.73 -7.30 4.91
N SER A 481 11.63 -7.45 3.59
CA SER A 481 12.46 -8.40 2.83
C SER A 481 13.96 -8.10 2.95
N SER A 482 14.40 -6.84 2.82
CA SER A 482 15.83 -6.49 2.86
C SER A 482 16.47 -6.68 4.24
N ALA A 483 15.70 -6.63 5.33
CA ALA A 483 16.17 -6.98 6.66
C ALA A 483 16.73 -8.42 6.73
N GLY A 484 16.30 -9.32 5.83
CA GLY A 484 16.86 -10.67 5.72
C GLY A 484 18.33 -10.73 5.32
N LEU A 485 18.95 -9.63 4.88
CA LEU A 485 20.40 -9.52 4.70
C LEU A 485 21.16 -9.69 6.04
N PHE A 486 20.57 -9.34 7.17
CA PHE A 486 21.19 -9.48 8.49
C PHE A 486 21.36 -10.95 8.91
N TYR A 487 20.47 -11.84 8.47
CA TYR A 487 20.64 -13.28 8.65
C TYR A 487 21.87 -13.81 7.90
N GLN A 488 22.14 -13.28 6.70
CA GLN A 488 23.24 -13.72 5.85
C GLN A 488 24.63 -13.33 6.37
N ILE A 489 24.69 -12.28 7.21
CA ILE A 489 25.91 -11.91 7.93
C ILE A 489 25.97 -12.49 9.35
N GLY A 490 25.01 -13.34 9.73
CA GLY A 490 25.03 -14.01 11.03
C GLY A 490 24.85 -13.07 12.21
N VAL A 491 24.09 -11.97 12.05
CA VAL A 491 23.69 -11.14 13.19
C VAL A 491 22.91 -12.01 14.18
N ARG A 492 23.32 -11.98 15.45
CA ARG A 492 22.70 -12.77 16.50
C ARG A 492 21.32 -12.22 16.86
N VAL A 493 20.41 -13.11 17.24
CA VAL A 493 19.12 -12.75 17.84
C VAL A 493 19.37 -11.84 19.05
N GLY A 494 18.60 -10.76 19.16
CA GLY A 494 18.77 -9.74 20.21
C GLY A 494 19.79 -8.65 19.88
N HIS A 495 20.47 -8.70 18.73
CA HIS A 495 21.26 -7.56 18.24
C HIS A 495 20.40 -6.31 18.08
N PHE A 496 19.17 -6.47 17.60
CA PHE A 496 18.20 -5.38 17.61
C PHE A 496 17.38 -5.44 18.90
N THR A 497 17.40 -4.34 19.63
CA THR A 497 16.61 -4.17 20.86
C THR A 497 15.18 -3.73 20.57
N HIS A 498 14.99 -3.01 19.45
CA HIS A 498 13.72 -2.43 19.05
C HIS A 498 13.50 -2.69 17.56
N VAL A 499 12.34 -3.25 17.21
CA VAL A 499 11.91 -3.47 15.83
C VAL A 499 10.58 -2.75 15.61
N PHE A 500 10.58 -1.80 14.68
CA PHE A 500 9.39 -1.10 14.21
C PHE A 500 9.04 -1.62 12.82
N VAL A 501 7.78 -1.95 12.58
CA VAL A 501 7.26 -2.27 11.24
C VAL A 501 6.17 -1.26 10.91
N ASP A 502 6.46 -0.29 10.05
CA ASP A 502 5.47 0.63 9.48
C ASP A 502 4.70 -0.05 8.34
N GLU A 503 3.45 0.35 8.15
CA GLU A 503 2.52 -0.28 7.21
C GLU A 503 2.44 -1.82 7.36
N ALA A 504 2.54 -2.33 8.60
CA ALA A 504 2.54 -3.76 8.92
C ALA A 504 1.29 -4.50 8.42
N GLY A 505 0.18 -3.80 8.21
CA GLY A 505 -1.04 -4.35 7.62
C GLY A 505 -0.86 -4.80 6.16
N GLN A 506 0.10 -4.24 5.43
CA GLN A 506 0.39 -4.59 4.03
C GLN A 506 1.38 -5.75 3.90
N ALA A 507 2.17 -6.05 4.94
CA ALA A 507 3.13 -7.14 4.92
C ALA A 507 2.42 -8.47 5.17
N SER A 508 2.72 -9.49 4.36
CA SER A 508 2.30 -10.85 4.69
C SER A 508 2.88 -11.26 6.03
N GLU A 509 2.20 -12.12 6.78
CA GLU A 509 2.73 -12.56 8.07
C GLU A 509 4.18 -13.09 7.97
N PRO A 510 4.53 -14.00 7.03
CA PRO A 510 5.91 -14.45 6.87
C PRO A 510 6.92 -13.34 6.54
N GLU A 511 6.50 -12.30 5.82
CA GLU A 511 7.36 -11.15 5.50
C GLU A 511 7.58 -10.27 6.73
N CYS A 512 6.54 -10.04 7.55
CA CYS A 512 6.63 -9.31 8.80
C CYS A 512 7.55 -10.03 9.80
N LEU A 513 7.61 -11.36 9.77
CA LEU A 513 8.51 -12.15 10.61
C LEU A 513 10.00 -11.95 10.30
N ILE A 514 10.37 -11.52 9.09
CA ILE A 514 11.78 -11.35 8.70
C ILE A 514 12.50 -10.41 9.67
N PRO A 515 12.05 -9.15 9.90
CA PRO A 515 12.67 -8.29 10.90
C PRO A 515 12.40 -8.73 12.35
N LEU A 516 11.22 -9.30 12.64
CA LEU A 516 10.86 -9.72 14.00
C LEU A 516 11.76 -10.86 14.52
N GLY A 517 12.17 -11.79 13.67
CA GLY A 517 13.06 -12.89 14.05
C GLY A 517 14.49 -12.47 14.43
N LEU A 518 14.82 -11.18 14.34
CA LEU A 518 16.12 -10.63 14.77
C LEU A 518 16.09 -10.07 16.21
N VAL A 519 14.91 -9.99 16.84
CA VAL A 519 14.72 -9.43 18.19
C VAL A 519 14.73 -10.54 19.25
N SER A 520 15.11 -10.22 20.50
CA SER A 520 15.01 -11.17 21.62
C SER A 520 13.57 -11.34 22.09
N ASP A 521 13.22 -12.58 22.46
CA ASP A 521 11.96 -12.99 23.10
C ASP A 521 11.87 -12.62 24.60
N VAL A 522 12.90 -12.00 25.17
CA VAL A 522 12.92 -11.59 26.58
C VAL A 522 12.89 -10.08 26.72
N SER A 523 13.84 -9.38 26.09
CA SER A 523 14.01 -7.92 26.24
C SER A 523 13.60 -7.11 25.00
N GLY A 524 13.32 -7.79 23.89
CA GLY A 524 13.03 -7.16 22.61
C GLY A 524 11.73 -6.37 22.63
N GLN A 525 11.72 -5.23 21.94
CA GLN A 525 10.48 -4.50 21.69
C GLN A 525 10.05 -4.58 20.24
N ILE A 526 8.80 -4.96 20.04
CA ILE A 526 8.17 -5.04 18.73
C ILE A 526 7.07 -3.99 18.67
N VAL A 527 7.11 -3.13 17.65
CA VAL A 527 6.08 -2.13 17.36
C VAL A 527 5.55 -2.37 15.95
N LEU A 528 4.28 -2.73 15.83
CA LEU A 528 3.58 -2.91 14.56
C LEU A 528 2.66 -1.71 14.33
N ALA A 529 3.03 -0.86 13.38
CA ALA A 529 2.23 0.29 13.00
C ALA A 529 1.51 0.01 11.67
N GLY A 530 0.20 0.29 11.63
CA GLY A 530 -0.58 0.00 10.45
C GLY A 530 -2.07 0.25 10.65
N ASP A 531 -2.84 -0.18 9.65
CA ASP A 531 -4.30 -0.11 9.68
C ASP A 531 -4.87 -1.46 9.21
N PRO A 532 -5.46 -2.27 10.11
CA PRO A 532 -6.06 -3.55 9.74
C PRO A 532 -7.29 -3.41 8.84
N MET A 533 -7.89 -2.21 8.76
CA MET A 533 -9.07 -1.90 7.93
C MET A 533 -8.71 -1.39 6.53
N GLN A 534 -7.42 -1.22 6.22
CA GLN A 534 -6.93 -0.92 4.86
C GLN A 534 -6.36 -2.15 4.18
N LEU A 535 -5.92 -1.99 2.93
CA LEU A 535 -5.41 -3.07 2.08
C LEU A 535 -4.33 -3.92 2.78
N GLY A 536 -4.55 -5.24 2.72
CA GLY A 536 -3.65 -6.26 3.21
C GLY A 536 -2.57 -6.65 2.19
N PRO A 537 -1.85 -7.75 2.44
CA PRO A 537 -0.85 -8.31 1.53
C PRO A 537 -1.43 -8.65 0.16
N VAL A 538 -0.67 -8.36 -0.89
CA VAL A 538 -1.05 -8.71 -2.27
C VAL A 538 -0.66 -10.16 -2.54
N ILE A 539 -1.64 -11.06 -2.46
CA ILE A 539 -1.48 -12.50 -2.73
C ILE A 539 -2.20 -12.84 -4.04
N LYS A 540 -1.53 -13.50 -4.98
CA LYS A 540 -2.10 -13.84 -6.29
C LYS A 540 -2.75 -15.22 -6.30
N SER A 541 -2.15 -16.19 -5.60
CA SER A 541 -2.63 -17.56 -5.52
C SER A 541 -3.97 -17.62 -4.78
N ARG A 542 -5.01 -18.05 -5.50
CA ARG A 542 -6.35 -18.24 -4.93
C ARG A 542 -6.36 -19.26 -3.80
N LEU A 543 -5.54 -20.31 -3.91
CA LEU A 543 -5.39 -21.31 -2.85
C LEU A 543 -4.71 -20.68 -1.62
N ALA A 544 -3.62 -19.94 -1.79
CA ALA A 544 -2.95 -19.30 -0.66
C ALA A 544 -3.84 -18.27 0.05
N MET A 545 -4.62 -17.49 -0.71
CA MET A 545 -5.63 -16.59 -0.17
C MET A 545 -6.74 -17.35 0.60
N ALA A 546 -7.28 -18.42 0.03
CA ALA A 546 -8.37 -19.17 0.65
C ALA A 546 -7.99 -19.73 2.04
N TYR A 547 -6.72 -20.04 2.25
CA TYR A 547 -6.19 -20.55 3.52
C TYR A 547 -5.48 -19.49 4.39
N GLY A 548 -5.60 -18.21 4.04
CA GLY A 548 -5.31 -17.08 4.94
C GLY A 548 -3.98 -16.36 4.76
N LEU A 549 -3.22 -16.58 3.66
CA LEU A 549 -1.96 -15.85 3.43
C LEU A 549 -2.17 -14.33 3.23
N ASN A 550 -3.39 -13.93 2.85
CA ASN A 550 -3.79 -12.53 2.67
C ASN A 550 -4.16 -11.83 3.99
N VAL A 551 -4.05 -12.51 5.13
CA VAL A 551 -4.21 -11.92 6.46
C VAL A 551 -2.83 -11.53 6.98
N SER A 552 -2.66 -10.25 7.31
CA SER A 552 -1.38 -9.77 7.88
C SER A 552 -1.22 -10.20 9.34
N MET A 553 0.02 -10.21 9.84
CA MET A 553 0.27 -10.46 11.26
C MET A 553 -0.44 -9.44 12.16
N LEU A 554 -0.49 -8.16 11.74
CA LEU A 554 -1.21 -7.09 12.43
C LEU A 554 -2.70 -7.46 12.58
N GLU A 555 -3.36 -7.83 11.49
CA GLU A 555 -4.78 -8.19 11.48
C GLU A 555 -5.06 -9.44 12.31
N ARG A 556 -4.20 -10.46 12.23
CA ARG A 556 -4.33 -11.68 13.04
C ARG A 556 -4.12 -11.42 14.54
N LEU A 557 -3.20 -10.53 14.92
CA LEU A 557 -3.01 -10.17 16.32
C LEU A 557 -4.19 -9.38 16.85
N MET A 558 -4.74 -8.45 16.07
CA MET A 558 -5.94 -7.68 16.42
C MET A 558 -7.20 -8.54 16.66
N SER A 559 -7.22 -9.79 16.19
CA SER A 559 -8.31 -10.75 16.47
C SER A 559 -8.08 -11.62 17.71
N ARG A 560 -6.93 -11.47 18.40
CA ARG A 560 -6.63 -12.21 19.64
C ARG A 560 -7.32 -11.57 20.84
N PRO A 561 -7.76 -12.35 21.84
CA PRO A 561 -8.53 -11.86 22.98
C PRO A 561 -7.94 -10.61 23.67
N VAL A 562 -6.63 -10.57 23.89
CA VAL A 562 -5.97 -9.44 24.57
C VAL A 562 -5.87 -8.16 23.73
N TYR A 563 -6.05 -8.24 22.40
CA TYR A 563 -6.05 -7.10 21.47
C TYR A 563 -7.46 -6.72 21.00
N LEU A 564 -8.48 -7.52 21.35
CA LEU A 564 -9.86 -7.22 20.96
C LEU A 564 -10.30 -5.89 21.55
N ARG A 565 -11.18 -5.24 20.80
CA ARG A 565 -11.84 -4.02 21.23
C ARG A 565 -12.83 -4.36 22.36
N ASP A 566 -12.79 -3.59 23.43
CA ASP A 566 -13.67 -3.69 24.59
C ASP A 566 -14.03 -2.27 25.07
N GLU A 567 -15.24 -1.81 24.74
CA GLU A 567 -15.74 -0.49 25.13
C GLU A 567 -16.00 -0.41 26.64
N ASP A 568 -16.45 -1.50 27.26
CA ASP A 568 -16.81 -1.53 28.67
C ASP A 568 -15.56 -1.43 29.54
N ALA A 569 -14.48 -2.14 29.17
CA ALA A 569 -13.23 -2.12 29.92
C ALA A 569 -12.35 -0.90 29.61
N PHE A 570 -12.33 -0.43 28.35
CA PHE A 570 -11.34 0.56 27.89
C PHE A 570 -11.94 1.77 27.17
N GLY A 571 -13.23 2.07 27.35
CA GLY A 571 -13.88 3.21 26.69
C GLY A 571 -13.14 4.54 26.88
N ALA A 572 -12.56 4.78 28.07
CA ALA A 572 -11.76 5.96 28.38
C ALA A 572 -10.42 6.04 27.62
N CYS A 573 -9.94 4.94 27.02
CA CYS A 573 -8.67 4.83 26.30
C CYS A 573 -8.84 4.41 24.84
N GLY A 574 -9.99 4.72 24.24
CA GLY A 574 -10.26 4.40 22.82
C GLY A 574 -10.68 2.95 22.59
N ALA A 575 -11.30 2.31 23.59
CA ALA A 575 -11.87 0.96 23.56
C ALA A 575 -10.86 -0.17 23.31
N TYR A 576 -9.56 0.09 23.44
CA TYR A 576 -8.52 -0.95 23.43
C TYR A 576 -7.66 -0.87 24.68
N ASN A 577 -7.04 -1.99 25.04
CA ASN A 577 -6.08 -1.99 26.13
C ASN A 577 -4.86 -1.11 25.75
N PRO A 578 -4.63 0.04 26.43
CA PRO A 578 -3.59 1.00 26.05
C PRO A 578 -2.17 0.47 26.26
N LEU A 579 -2.00 -0.67 26.94
CA LEU A 579 -0.73 -1.37 27.07
C LEU A 579 -0.30 -2.10 25.79
N LEU A 580 -1.25 -2.42 24.91
CA LEU A 580 -1.02 -3.20 23.70
C LEU A 580 -1.39 -2.46 22.42
N VAL A 581 -2.44 -1.64 22.46
CA VAL A 581 -2.94 -0.95 21.27
C VAL A 581 -3.19 0.51 21.60
N THR A 582 -2.66 1.42 20.80
CA THR A 582 -3.13 2.80 20.76
C THR A 582 -3.68 3.13 19.39
N LYS A 583 -4.95 3.55 19.35
CA LYS A 583 -5.62 4.01 18.14
C LYS A 583 -5.45 5.52 17.99
N LEU A 584 -4.95 5.96 16.84
CA LEU A 584 -4.90 7.38 16.50
C LEU A 584 -6.24 7.83 15.90
N VAL A 585 -6.83 8.90 16.43
CA VAL A 585 -8.19 9.35 16.02
C VAL A 585 -8.20 10.67 15.23
N LYS A 586 -7.24 11.56 15.48
CA LYS A 586 -7.17 12.87 14.82
C LYS A 586 -6.66 12.75 13.39
N ASN A 587 -7.48 13.07 12.41
CA ASN A 587 -7.20 13.04 10.97
C ASN A 587 -6.76 14.42 10.47
N TYR A 588 -5.56 14.50 9.89
CA TYR A 588 -4.95 15.72 9.38
C TYR A 588 -4.99 15.84 7.85
N ARG A 589 -5.81 15.03 7.17
CA ARG A 589 -5.82 14.92 5.71
C ARG A 589 -7.06 15.51 5.05
N SER A 590 -8.23 15.08 5.49
CA SER A 590 -9.45 15.14 4.68
C SER A 590 -10.50 16.08 5.29
N HIS A 591 -11.29 16.70 4.42
CA HIS A 591 -12.47 17.46 4.82
C HIS A 591 -13.47 16.59 5.62
N ALA A 592 -14.20 17.20 6.57
CA ALA A 592 -15.16 16.51 7.45
C ALA A 592 -16.20 15.67 6.68
N ALA A 593 -16.78 16.23 5.63
CA ALA A 593 -17.75 15.54 4.78
C ALA A 593 -17.21 14.28 4.09
N LEU A 594 -15.90 14.23 3.82
CA LEU A 594 -15.22 13.08 3.21
C LEU A 594 -14.85 12.02 4.25
N LEU A 595 -14.52 12.45 5.47
CA LEU A 595 -14.12 11.57 6.57
C LEU A 595 -15.32 10.88 7.25
N ALA A 596 -16.49 11.51 7.26
CA ALA A 596 -17.66 11.06 8.01
C ALA A 596 -18.10 9.63 7.65
N LEU A 597 -18.20 9.31 6.36
CA LEU A 597 -18.63 7.98 5.92
C LEU A 597 -17.59 6.88 6.23
N PRO A 598 -16.31 7.01 5.86
CA PRO A 598 -15.29 6.03 6.23
C PRO A 598 -15.16 5.85 7.74
N SER A 599 -15.22 6.94 8.51
CA SER A 599 -15.19 6.88 9.97
C SER A 599 -16.35 6.04 10.51
N ARG A 600 -17.56 6.20 9.97
CA ARG A 600 -18.73 5.41 10.35
C ARG A 600 -18.62 3.94 9.98
N LEU A 601 -18.17 3.63 8.78
CA LEU A 601 -18.14 2.26 8.25
C LEU A 601 -17.02 1.41 8.86
N PHE A 602 -15.85 2.01 9.11
CA PHE A 602 -14.62 1.26 9.43
C PHE A 602 -14.04 1.57 10.81
N TYR A 603 -14.43 2.69 11.42
CA TYR A 603 -13.73 3.21 12.61
C TYR A 603 -14.68 3.70 13.71
N HIS A 604 -15.89 3.12 13.80
CA HIS A 604 -16.87 3.36 14.87
C HIS A 604 -17.26 4.83 15.08
N LYS A 605 -17.17 5.68 14.04
CA LYS A 605 -17.40 7.13 14.11
C LYS A 605 -16.45 7.90 15.05
N GLU A 606 -15.27 7.35 15.32
CA GLU A 606 -14.31 7.94 16.27
C GLU A 606 -13.32 8.93 15.63
N LEU A 607 -13.27 9.07 14.30
CA LEU A 607 -12.25 9.91 13.66
C LEU A 607 -12.62 11.39 13.74
N GLU A 608 -11.64 12.20 14.17
CA GLU A 608 -11.79 13.65 14.37
C GLU A 608 -11.08 14.42 13.26
N VAL A 609 -11.65 15.54 12.81
CA VAL A 609 -11.08 16.35 11.74
C VAL A 609 -10.13 17.40 12.33
N CYS A 610 -8.87 17.34 11.93
CA CYS A 610 -7.81 18.28 12.33
C CYS A 610 -6.96 18.75 11.13
N ALA A 611 -7.44 18.52 9.90
CA ALA A 611 -6.78 18.94 8.68
C ALA A 611 -6.77 20.48 8.54
N ASP A 612 -5.74 21.04 7.89
CA ASP A 612 -5.66 22.48 7.63
C ASP A 612 -6.87 22.96 6.81
N PRO A 613 -7.71 23.85 7.37
CA PRO A 613 -8.87 24.39 6.68
C PRO A 613 -8.53 24.95 5.30
N LYS A 614 -7.40 25.64 5.14
CA LYS A 614 -7.01 26.27 3.87
C LYS A 614 -6.90 25.27 2.72
N VAL A 615 -6.42 24.06 3.02
CA VAL A 615 -6.28 22.99 2.03
C VAL A 615 -7.63 22.33 1.78
N VAL A 616 -8.32 21.88 2.83
CA VAL A 616 -9.53 21.05 2.69
C VAL A 616 -10.76 21.84 2.23
N THR A 617 -10.79 23.16 2.44
CA THR A 617 -11.90 24.02 1.98
C THR A 617 -11.65 24.67 0.62
N SER A 618 -10.47 24.47 0.02
CA SER A 618 -10.04 25.12 -1.22
C SER A 618 -11.01 24.94 -2.40
N LEU A 619 -11.77 23.85 -2.42
CA LEU A 619 -12.68 23.49 -3.52
C LEU A 619 -14.16 23.56 -3.17
N LEU A 620 -14.54 24.05 -1.98
CA LEU A 620 -15.96 24.14 -1.57
C LEU A 620 -16.80 25.09 -2.44
N GLY A 621 -16.15 26.09 -3.05
CA GLY A 621 -16.77 27.06 -3.93
C GLY A 621 -16.85 26.61 -5.40
N TRP A 622 -16.26 25.46 -5.76
CA TRP A 622 -16.14 25.03 -7.16
C TRP A 622 -17.51 24.97 -7.87
N GLU A 623 -17.60 25.57 -9.05
CA GLU A 623 -18.85 25.77 -9.80
C GLU A 623 -19.61 24.49 -10.13
N LYS A 624 -18.90 23.36 -10.24
CA LYS A 624 -19.48 22.08 -10.68
C LYS A 624 -19.86 21.15 -9.52
N LEU A 625 -19.77 21.61 -8.28
CA LEU A 625 -20.32 20.86 -7.15
C LEU A 625 -21.86 20.83 -7.21
N PRO A 626 -22.51 19.65 -7.09
CA PRO A 626 -23.97 19.56 -7.00
C PRO A 626 -24.54 20.36 -5.82
N LYS A 627 -23.82 20.37 -4.68
CA LYS A 627 -24.14 21.18 -3.51
C LYS A 627 -22.90 21.97 -3.07
N LYS A 628 -23.03 23.30 -3.03
CA LYS A 628 -21.99 24.18 -2.51
C LYS A 628 -21.66 23.85 -1.05
N GLY A 629 -20.37 23.89 -0.69
CA GLY A 629 -19.92 23.54 0.66
C GLY A 629 -19.85 22.04 0.95
N PHE A 630 -20.19 21.16 0.00
CA PHE A 630 -20.11 19.72 0.17
C PHE A 630 -19.14 19.10 -0.88
N PRO A 631 -17.89 18.76 -0.51
CA PRO A 631 -16.83 18.38 -1.44
C PRO A 631 -16.91 16.93 -1.93
N LEU A 632 -18.10 16.45 -2.26
CA LEU A 632 -18.34 15.13 -2.82
C LEU A 632 -19.20 15.26 -4.07
N VAL A 633 -18.83 14.53 -5.12
CA VAL A 633 -19.65 14.37 -6.32
C VAL A 633 -19.80 12.88 -6.59
N PHE A 634 -21.01 12.37 -6.53
CA PHE A 634 -21.32 11.07 -7.11
C PHE A 634 -21.99 11.31 -8.47
N HIS A 635 -21.31 10.93 -9.56
CA HIS A 635 -21.84 11.04 -10.91
C HIS A 635 -22.29 9.65 -11.39
N GLY A 636 -23.61 9.44 -11.46
CA GLY A 636 -24.20 8.24 -12.01
C GLY A 636 -23.97 8.13 -13.52
N VAL A 637 -23.30 7.07 -13.97
CA VAL A 637 -23.02 6.81 -15.39
C VAL A 637 -23.53 5.42 -15.76
N ARG A 638 -24.54 5.34 -16.64
CA ARG A 638 -25.00 4.08 -17.24
C ARG A 638 -24.25 3.82 -18.54
N GLY A 639 -23.01 3.36 -18.43
CA GLY A 639 -22.16 3.03 -19.58
C GLY A 639 -22.32 1.59 -20.08
N SER A 640 -21.56 1.23 -21.11
CA SER A 640 -21.40 -0.17 -21.54
C SER A 640 -19.97 -0.63 -21.22
N GLU A 641 -19.83 -1.69 -20.42
CA GLU A 641 -18.53 -2.29 -20.14
C GLU A 641 -18.04 -3.13 -21.35
N ALA A 642 -16.75 -3.03 -21.65
CA ALA A 642 -16.12 -3.72 -22.79
C ALA A 642 -14.79 -4.37 -22.40
N ARG A 643 -14.33 -5.29 -23.26
CA ARG A 643 -13.00 -5.93 -23.24
C ARG A 643 -12.39 -5.83 -24.63
N GLU A 644 -11.06 -5.79 -24.71
CA GLU A 644 -10.34 -5.58 -25.97
C GLU A 644 -9.18 -6.56 -26.13
N GLY A 645 -9.05 -7.10 -27.34
CA GLY A 645 -7.93 -7.94 -27.77
C GLY A 645 -7.73 -9.18 -26.90
N ARG A 646 -6.53 -9.30 -26.31
CA ARG A 646 -6.14 -10.45 -25.48
C ARG A 646 -6.24 -10.17 -23.98
N SER A 647 -6.58 -8.95 -23.58
CA SER A 647 -6.62 -8.56 -22.16
C SER A 647 -7.94 -8.99 -21.52
N PRO A 648 -7.92 -9.72 -20.39
CA PRO A 648 -9.13 -10.06 -19.66
C PRO A 648 -9.70 -8.86 -18.88
N SER A 649 -9.00 -7.71 -18.84
CA SER A 649 -9.41 -6.53 -18.09
C SER A 649 -10.55 -5.77 -18.76
N TRP A 650 -11.49 -5.29 -17.96
CA TRP A 650 -12.63 -4.48 -18.40
C TRP A 650 -12.26 -3.00 -18.54
N PHE A 651 -13.03 -2.26 -19.33
CA PHE A 651 -13.04 -0.80 -19.38
C PHE A 651 -14.43 -0.29 -19.75
N ASN A 652 -14.70 0.98 -19.44
CA ASN A 652 -15.97 1.65 -19.70
C ASN A 652 -15.68 3.02 -20.34
N PRO A 653 -15.97 3.17 -21.65
CA PRO A 653 -15.69 4.40 -22.37
C PRO A 653 -16.41 5.63 -21.80
N ALA A 654 -17.68 5.50 -21.42
CA ALA A 654 -18.49 6.61 -20.91
C ALA A 654 -17.90 7.15 -19.59
N GLU A 655 -17.49 6.27 -18.68
CA GLU A 655 -16.79 6.69 -17.46
C GLU A 655 -15.43 7.32 -17.77
N ALA A 656 -14.64 6.75 -18.68
CA ALA A 656 -13.31 7.26 -19.02
C ALA A 656 -13.36 8.69 -19.59
N VAL A 657 -14.33 8.97 -20.47
CA VAL A 657 -14.58 10.31 -21.00
C VAL A 657 -15.02 11.26 -19.88
N GLN A 658 -15.83 10.79 -18.93
CA GLN A 658 -16.26 11.62 -17.81
C GLN A 658 -15.10 11.94 -16.84
N VAL A 659 -14.15 11.01 -16.63
CA VAL A 659 -12.88 11.28 -15.93
C VAL A 659 -12.11 12.41 -16.62
N MET A 660 -11.93 12.31 -17.94
CA MET A 660 -11.22 13.33 -18.72
C MET A 660 -11.91 14.70 -18.60
N ARG A 661 -13.25 14.74 -18.71
CA ARG A 661 -14.03 15.99 -18.56
C ARG A 661 -13.82 16.64 -17.20
N TYR A 662 -13.94 15.88 -16.11
CA TYR A 662 -13.70 16.43 -14.77
C TYR A 662 -12.25 16.87 -14.57
N SER A 663 -11.29 16.11 -15.10
CA SER A 663 -9.87 16.47 -15.06
C SER A 663 -9.61 17.82 -15.76
N CYS A 664 -10.19 18.02 -16.95
CA CYS A 664 -10.11 19.30 -17.66
C CYS A 664 -10.78 20.44 -16.89
N LEU A 665 -11.97 20.20 -16.31
CA LEU A 665 -12.69 21.21 -15.53
C LEU A 665 -11.92 21.65 -14.28
N LEU A 666 -11.18 20.75 -13.64
CA LEU A 666 -10.35 21.05 -12.47
C LEU A 666 -9.06 21.77 -12.87
N ALA A 667 -8.38 21.29 -13.92
CA ALA A 667 -7.10 21.84 -14.36
C ALA A 667 -7.21 23.20 -15.07
N ARG A 668 -8.37 23.52 -15.67
CA ARG A 668 -8.61 24.75 -16.45
C ARG A 668 -9.63 25.71 -15.80
N SER A 669 -10.03 25.46 -14.54
CA SER A 669 -10.95 26.36 -13.83
C SER A 669 -10.28 27.70 -13.54
N LEU A 670 -10.95 28.80 -13.91
CA LEU A 670 -10.48 30.17 -13.67
C LEU A 670 -10.46 30.56 -12.17
N CYS A 671 -11.32 29.94 -11.35
CA CYS A 671 -11.49 30.30 -9.94
C CYS A 671 -10.85 29.32 -8.96
N SER A 672 -10.50 28.11 -9.41
CA SER A 672 -9.96 27.05 -8.54
C SER A 672 -9.06 26.10 -9.34
N GLN A 673 -8.00 26.66 -9.93
CA GLN A 673 -7.07 25.88 -10.74
C GLN A 673 -6.32 24.88 -9.87
N VAL A 674 -6.51 23.58 -10.14
CA VAL A 674 -5.78 22.51 -9.47
C VAL A 674 -4.63 22.05 -10.36
N SER A 675 -3.44 21.93 -9.78
CA SER A 675 -2.29 21.34 -10.47
C SER A 675 -2.59 19.90 -10.89
N ALA A 676 -2.16 19.49 -12.09
CA ALA A 676 -2.36 18.11 -12.56
C ALA A 676 -1.78 17.06 -11.59
N ARG A 677 -0.69 17.38 -10.91
CA ARG A 677 -0.04 16.50 -9.92
C ARG A 677 -0.86 16.31 -8.64
N ASP A 678 -1.75 17.25 -8.34
CA ASP A 678 -2.65 17.20 -7.18
C ASP A 678 -3.96 16.46 -7.47
N ILE A 679 -4.14 15.96 -8.70
CA ILE A 679 -5.28 15.14 -9.12
C ILE A 679 -4.81 13.69 -9.23
N GLY A 680 -5.53 12.79 -8.55
CA GLY A 680 -5.35 11.35 -8.68
C GLY A 680 -6.59 10.68 -9.24
N VAL A 681 -6.41 9.72 -10.16
CA VAL A 681 -7.48 8.89 -10.69
C VAL A 681 -7.27 7.44 -10.28
N ILE A 682 -8.25 6.88 -9.57
CA ILE A 682 -8.25 5.51 -9.07
C ILE A 682 -9.27 4.69 -9.85
N THR A 683 -8.85 3.55 -10.40
CA THR A 683 -9.76 2.60 -11.03
C THR A 683 -9.26 1.16 -10.87
N PRO A 684 -10.13 0.17 -10.58
CA PRO A 684 -9.69 -1.19 -10.28
C PRO A 684 -9.25 -1.97 -11.53
N TYR A 685 -9.56 -1.48 -12.73
CA TYR A 685 -9.26 -2.19 -13.97
C TYR A 685 -8.12 -1.51 -14.73
N ARG A 686 -7.10 -2.30 -15.03
CA ARG A 686 -5.90 -1.80 -15.68
C ARG A 686 -6.14 -1.34 -17.13
N LYS A 687 -7.05 -1.98 -17.88
CA LYS A 687 -7.44 -1.44 -19.19
C LYS A 687 -8.13 -0.08 -19.10
N GLN A 688 -8.90 0.16 -18.04
CA GLN A 688 -9.47 1.49 -17.78
C GLN A 688 -8.35 2.52 -17.51
N VAL A 689 -7.32 2.17 -16.72
CA VAL A 689 -6.13 3.03 -16.51
C VAL A 689 -5.50 3.44 -17.84
N GLU A 690 -5.27 2.48 -18.74
CA GLU A 690 -4.66 2.74 -20.04
C GLU A 690 -5.51 3.67 -20.91
N LYS A 691 -6.82 3.38 -21.04
CA LYS A 691 -7.74 4.22 -21.84
C LYS A 691 -7.84 5.64 -21.28
N ILE A 692 -7.88 5.81 -19.96
CA ILE A 692 -7.87 7.13 -19.33
C ILE A 692 -6.54 7.86 -19.62
N LYS A 693 -5.39 7.20 -19.50
CA LYS A 693 -4.08 7.80 -19.82
C LYS A 693 -4.02 8.29 -21.28
N ILE A 694 -4.57 7.53 -22.23
CA ILE A 694 -4.67 7.94 -23.64
C ILE A 694 -5.51 9.22 -23.78
N LEU A 695 -6.68 9.27 -23.14
CA LEU A 695 -7.56 10.46 -23.18
C LEU A 695 -6.87 11.69 -22.55
N LEU A 696 -6.21 11.52 -21.40
CA LEU A 696 -5.52 12.60 -20.72
C LEU A 696 -4.31 13.13 -21.50
N ARG A 697 -3.61 12.26 -22.24
CA ARG A 697 -2.52 12.67 -23.15
C ARG A 697 -3.03 13.60 -24.26
N ASN A 698 -4.22 13.33 -24.80
CA ASN A 698 -4.82 14.14 -25.86
C ASN A 698 -5.25 15.55 -25.40
N VAL A 699 -5.33 15.79 -24.09
CA VAL A 699 -5.71 17.09 -23.50
C VAL A 699 -4.57 17.75 -22.70
N ASP A 700 -3.34 17.24 -22.85
CA ASP A 700 -2.11 17.70 -22.20
C ASP A 700 -2.14 17.60 -20.65
N LEU A 701 -2.80 16.58 -20.11
CA LEU A 701 -2.91 16.31 -18.66
C LEU A 701 -2.23 15.00 -18.24
N MET A 702 -1.09 14.68 -18.86
CA MET A 702 -0.31 13.46 -18.60
C MET A 702 0.32 13.39 -17.20
N ASP A 703 0.46 14.52 -16.52
CA ASP A 703 0.97 14.62 -15.14
C ASP A 703 -0.01 14.11 -14.08
N ILE A 704 -1.29 13.89 -14.45
CA ILE A 704 -2.29 13.30 -13.55
C ILE A 704 -1.93 11.84 -13.30
N LYS A 705 -1.80 11.46 -12.02
CA LYS A 705 -1.55 10.08 -11.67
C LYS A 705 -2.82 9.25 -11.91
N VAL A 706 -2.71 8.17 -12.70
CA VAL A 706 -3.80 7.20 -12.94
C VAL A 706 -3.29 5.79 -12.63
N GLY A 707 -3.99 5.06 -11.76
CA GLY A 707 -3.56 3.75 -11.29
C GLY A 707 -4.63 2.99 -10.49
N SER A 708 -4.26 1.79 -10.01
CA SER A 708 -5.13 0.99 -9.16
C SER A 708 -5.12 1.46 -7.70
N VAL A 709 -6.00 0.92 -6.86
CA VAL A 709 -6.05 1.27 -5.43
C VAL A 709 -4.73 0.96 -4.73
N GLU A 710 -4.09 -0.15 -5.08
CA GLU A 710 -2.80 -0.59 -4.55
C GLU A 710 -1.70 0.45 -4.80
N GLU A 711 -1.65 1.04 -6.00
CA GLU A 711 -0.65 2.07 -6.36
C GLU A 711 -0.85 3.41 -5.63
N PHE A 712 -2.05 3.64 -5.08
CA PHE A 712 -2.41 4.84 -4.32
C PHE A 712 -2.29 4.65 -2.81
N GLN A 713 -2.00 3.44 -2.33
CA GLN A 713 -1.82 3.20 -0.91
C GLN A 713 -0.63 4.00 -0.37
N GLY A 714 -0.80 4.63 0.79
CA GLY A 714 0.19 5.55 1.36
C GLY A 714 0.27 6.93 0.69
N GLN A 715 -0.38 7.15 -0.45
CA GLN A 715 -0.40 8.44 -1.14
C GLN A 715 -1.65 9.25 -0.79
N GLU A 716 -1.62 10.54 -1.10
CA GLU A 716 -2.72 11.48 -0.88
C GLU A 716 -2.68 12.56 -1.97
N HIS A 717 -3.86 12.99 -2.42
CA HIS A 717 -3.99 14.00 -3.48
C HIS A 717 -5.06 15.02 -3.06
N LEU A 718 -4.99 16.24 -3.58
CA LEU A 718 -5.99 17.26 -3.31
C LEU A 718 -7.37 16.80 -3.79
N VAL A 719 -7.41 16.24 -4.99
CA VAL A 719 -8.61 15.69 -5.63
C VAL A 719 -8.40 14.23 -6.01
N ILE A 720 -9.40 13.39 -5.70
CA ILE A 720 -9.44 12.01 -6.18
C ILE A 720 -10.68 11.80 -7.03
N ILE A 721 -10.48 11.19 -8.20
CA ILE A 721 -11.55 10.72 -9.09
C ILE A 721 -11.53 9.19 -9.09
N ILE A 722 -12.65 8.56 -8.76
CA ILE A 722 -12.81 7.11 -8.77
C ILE A 722 -13.66 6.71 -9.97
N SER A 723 -13.18 5.80 -10.82
CA SER A 723 -13.97 5.16 -11.89
C SER A 723 -14.18 3.68 -11.56
N THR A 724 -15.44 3.27 -11.44
CA THR A 724 -15.84 1.92 -11.02
C THR A 724 -15.98 0.93 -12.18
N VAL A 725 -16.18 1.42 -13.40
CA VAL A 725 -16.21 0.67 -14.67
C VAL A 725 -17.44 -0.22 -14.86
N ARG A 726 -17.79 -1.05 -13.87
CA ARG A 726 -18.81 -2.09 -14.01
C ARG A 726 -20.19 -1.47 -14.22
N SER A 727 -20.88 -1.91 -15.27
CA SER A 727 -22.16 -1.32 -15.70
C SER A 727 -23.17 -2.34 -16.22
N ASN A 728 -22.92 -3.64 -16.06
CA ASN A 728 -23.84 -4.69 -16.50
C ASN A 728 -24.96 -4.91 -15.48
N GLU A 729 -26.22 -4.66 -15.87
CA GLU A 729 -27.39 -4.72 -14.97
C GLU A 729 -28.08 -6.11 -14.96
N ASP A 730 -27.95 -6.90 -16.04
CA ASP A 730 -28.82 -8.05 -16.39
C ASP A 730 -28.35 -9.43 -15.89
N ARG A 731 -27.22 -9.56 -15.15
CA ARG A 731 -26.75 -10.87 -14.67
C ARG A 731 -27.26 -11.17 -13.26
N PHE A 732 -28.10 -12.21 -13.16
CA PHE A 732 -28.79 -12.68 -11.94
C PHE A 732 -28.21 -13.97 -11.34
N GLU A 733 -27.14 -14.53 -11.90
CA GLU A 733 -26.58 -15.81 -11.43
C GLU A 733 -25.17 -15.59 -10.87
N ASP A 734 -25.08 -15.71 -9.53
CA ASP A 734 -23.90 -15.75 -8.65
C ASP A 734 -23.38 -14.40 -8.08
N ASP A 735 -24.05 -13.94 -7.01
CA ASP A 735 -23.88 -12.65 -6.33
C ASP A 735 -22.47 -12.36 -5.77
N ARG A 736 -21.61 -13.37 -5.62
CA ARG A 736 -20.28 -13.21 -5.00
C ARG A 736 -19.17 -12.80 -5.98
N TYR A 737 -19.38 -12.92 -7.29
CA TYR A 737 -18.37 -12.58 -8.32
C TYR A 737 -18.75 -11.41 -9.21
N PHE A 738 -19.95 -10.84 -9.03
CA PHE A 738 -20.54 -9.85 -9.92
C PHE A 738 -19.70 -8.55 -10.02
N LEU A 739 -19.29 -8.00 -8.88
CA LEU A 739 -18.48 -6.78 -8.75
C LEU A 739 -16.95 -7.03 -8.77
N GLY A 740 -16.52 -8.28 -8.65
CA GLY A 740 -15.11 -8.67 -8.63
C GLY A 740 -14.31 -7.91 -7.57
N PHE A 741 -13.31 -7.12 -7.99
CA PHE A 741 -12.44 -6.35 -7.09
C PHE A 741 -13.14 -5.21 -6.35
N LEU A 742 -14.34 -4.79 -6.77
CA LEU A 742 -15.08 -3.70 -6.12
C LEU A 742 -15.73 -4.11 -4.79
N SER A 743 -16.00 -5.41 -4.56
CA SER A 743 -16.63 -5.89 -3.32
C SER A 743 -15.71 -5.93 -2.11
N ASN A 744 -14.42 -5.59 -2.29
CA ASN A 744 -13.46 -5.58 -1.20
C ASN A 744 -13.57 -4.26 -0.41
N SER A 745 -14.11 -4.36 0.80
CA SER A 745 -14.31 -3.22 1.70
C SER A 745 -13.02 -2.47 2.06
N LYS A 746 -11.88 -3.16 2.15
CA LYS A 746 -10.56 -2.54 2.41
C LYS A 746 -10.09 -1.70 1.21
N ARG A 747 -10.33 -2.17 -0.02
CA ARG A 747 -10.06 -1.37 -1.25
C ARG A 747 -10.92 -0.12 -1.29
N PHE A 748 -12.21 -0.26 -0.98
CA PHE A 748 -13.13 0.86 -0.88
C PHE A 748 -12.59 1.89 0.12
N ASN A 749 -12.28 1.45 1.35
CA ASN A 749 -11.76 2.32 2.41
C ASN A 749 -10.50 3.08 1.98
N VAL A 750 -9.51 2.40 1.36
CA VAL A 750 -8.32 3.06 0.84
C VAL A 750 -8.71 4.13 -0.18
N ALA A 751 -9.53 3.80 -1.19
CA ALA A 751 -9.87 4.69 -2.28
C ALA A 751 -10.57 5.98 -1.80
N VAL A 752 -11.57 5.87 -0.91
CA VAL A 752 -12.34 7.03 -0.42
C VAL A 752 -11.60 7.87 0.63
N THR A 753 -10.48 7.39 1.16
CA THR A 753 -9.64 8.10 2.16
C THR A 753 -8.34 8.68 1.61
N ARG A 754 -8.17 8.67 0.27
CA ARG A 754 -7.09 9.36 -0.44
C ARG A 754 -7.28 10.88 -0.64
N PRO A 755 -8.51 11.43 -0.82
CA PRO A 755 -8.68 12.85 -1.12
C PRO A 755 -8.52 13.76 0.10
N LYS A 756 -7.92 14.94 -0.12
CA LYS A 756 -7.87 16.02 0.89
C LYS A 756 -9.10 16.93 0.82
N ALA A 757 -9.41 17.44 -0.37
CA ALA A 757 -10.37 18.53 -0.56
C ALA A 757 -11.57 18.19 -1.45
N LEU A 758 -11.49 17.18 -2.33
CA LEU A 758 -12.61 16.80 -3.21
C LEU A 758 -12.55 15.32 -3.59
N LEU A 759 -13.69 14.64 -3.50
CA LEU A 759 -13.90 13.29 -4.03
C LEU A 759 -14.94 13.31 -5.15
N ILE A 760 -14.59 12.76 -6.31
CA ILE A 760 -15.50 12.52 -7.43
C ILE A 760 -15.59 11.02 -7.67
N VAL A 761 -16.78 10.45 -7.67
CA VAL A 761 -17.01 9.02 -7.93
C VAL A 761 -17.89 8.87 -9.16
N LEU A 762 -17.42 8.08 -10.12
CA LEU A 762 -18.09 7.77 -11.38
C LEU A 762 -18.46 6.29 -11.40
N GLY A 763 -19.73 6.00 -11.62
CA GLY A 763 -20.18 4.62 -11.68
C GLY A 763 -21.67 4.45 -11.92
N ASN A 764 -22.06 3.21 -12.24
CA ASN A 764 -23.47 2.87 -12.44
C ASN A 764 -24.18 2.62 -11.09
N PRO A 765 -25.12 3.48 -10.65
CA PRO A 765 -25.80 3.32 -9.36
C PRO A 765 -26.61 2.02 -9.27
N TYR A 766 -27.14 1.51 -10.38
CA TYR A 766 -27.92 0.25 -10.44
C TYR A 766 -27.06 -1.00 -10.15
N VAL A 767 -25.76 -0.92 -10.40
CA VAL A 767 -24.80 -1.99 -10.13
C VAL A 767 -24.20 -1.83 -8.74
N LEU A 768 -23.84 -0.59 -8.39
CA LEU A 768 -23.11 -0.27 -7.16
C LEU A 768 -23.97 -0.35 -5.89
N VAL A 769 -25.29 -0.17 -5.98
CA VAL A 769 -26.20 -0.32 -4.83
C VAL A 769 -26.16 -1.71 -4.20
N ARG A 770 -25.74 -2.74 -4.96
CA ARG A 770 -25.64 -4.13 -4.48
C ARG A 770 -24.47 -4.36 -3.52
N ASP A 771 -23.47 -3.48 -3.53
CA ASP A 771 -22.36 -3.55 -2.58
C ASP A 771 -22.67 -2.75 -1.31
N PRO A 772 -22.45 -3.29 -0.10
CA PRO A 772 -22.76 -2.56 1.14
C PRO A 772 -22.00 -1.24 1.30
N CYS A 773 -20.74 -1.15 0.85
CA CYS A 773 -19.94 0.06 1.01
C CYS A 773 -20.31 1.12 -0.02
N PHE A 774 -20.44 0.75 -1.30
CA PHE A 774 -20.88 1.67 -2.34
C PHE A 774 -22.36 2.05 -2.21
N GLY A 775 -23.22 1.15 -1.75
CA GLY A 775 -24.60 1.45 -1.38
C GLY A 775 -24.67 2.52 -0.30
N ALA A 776 -23.90 2.37 0.78
CA ALA A 776 -23.81 3.39 1.83
C ALA A 776 -23.24 4.73 1.32
N LEU A 777 -22.32 4.71 0.34
CA LEU A 777 -21.81 5.92 -0.31
C LEU A 777 -22.86 6.60 -1.20
N LEU A 778 -23.65 5.83 -1.94
CA LEU A 778 -24.76 6.31 -2.75
C LEU A 778 -25.81 6.98 -1.87
N GLU A 779 -26.28 6.30 -0.82
CA GLU A 779 -27.24 6.85 0.15
C GLU A 779 -26.71 8.14 0.80
N TYR A 780 -25.45 8.14 1.23
CA TYR A 780 -24.79 9.32 1.79
C TYR A 780 -24.73 10.47 0.79
N SER A 781 -24.45 10.18 -0.49
CA SER A 781 -24.39 11.18 -1.55
C SER A 781 -25.77 11.77 -1.86
N ILE A 782 -26.81 10.94 -1.94
CA ILE A 782 -28.18 11.36 -2.26
C ILE A 782 -28.74 12.22 -1.11
N THR A 783 -28.66 11.73 0.13
CA THR A 783 -29.19 12.43 1.31
C THR A 783 -28.57 13.80 1.50
N ASN A 784 -27.30 13.96 1.11
CA ASN A 784 -26.59 15.24 1.20
C ASN A 784 -26.71 16.11 -0.06
N GLY A 785 -27.42 15.69 -1.12
CA GLY A 785 -27.54 16.46 -2.36
C GLY A 785 -26.26 16.50 -3.20
N ALA A 786 -25.39 15.50 -3.06
CA ALA A 786 -24.10 15.36 -3.75
C ALA A 786 -24.15 14.46 -4.99
N TYR A 787 -25.33 13.94 -5.33
CA TYR A 787 -25.56 13.06 -6.48
C TYR A 787 -25.94 13.86 -7.75
N THR A 788 -25.42 13.45 -8.91
CA THR A 788 -25.74 13.98 -10.24
C THR A 788 -25.59 12.87 -11.30
N GLY A 789 -26.01 13.10 -12.54
CA GLY A 789 -25.83 12.16 -13.66
C GLY A 789 -27.14 11.46 -14.04
N CYS A 790 -27.10 10.14 -14.21
CA CYS A 790 -28.26 9.32 -14.57
C CYS A 790 -29.30 9.19 -13.45
N ASP A 791 -30.48 8.67 -13.78
CA ASP A 791 -31.55 8.44 -12.81
C ASP A 791 -31.18 7.41 -11.74
N LEU A 792 -31.83 7.54 -10.58
CA LEU A 792 -31.63 6.63 -9.46
C LEU A 792 -32.39 5.31 -9.65
N PRO A 793 -31.81 4.19 -9.17
CA PRO A 793 -32.49 2.91 -9.11
C PRO A 793 -33.74 3.01 -8.21
N PRO A 794 -34.83 2.28 -8.52
CA PRO A 794 -36.12 2.39 -7.82
C PRO A 794 -36.01 2.34 -6.30
N GLU A 795 -35.10 1.50 -5.79
CA GLU A 795 -34.83 1.29 -4.37
C GLU A 795 -34.33 2.56 -3.68
N LEU A 796 -33.65 3.47 -4.38
CA LEU A 796 -33.06 4.69 -3.80
C LEU A 796 -33.87 5.97 -4.08
N ARG A 797 -34.93 5.89 -4.90
CA ARG A 797 -35.73 7.07 -5.29
C ARG A 797 -36.40 7.76 -4.11
N HIS A 798 -36.77 7.01 -3.07
CA HIS A 798 -37.38 7.55 -1.87
C HIS A 798 -36.46 8.52 -1.11
N LEU A 799 -35.14 8.35 -1.20
CA LEU A 799 -34.16 9.23 -0.56
C LEU A 799 -34.05 10.59 -1.25
N GLN A 800 -34.40 10.66 -2.53
CA GLN A 800 -34.37 11.92 -3.29
C GLN A 800 -35.46 12.89 -2.85
N ALA A 801 -36.58 12.39 -2.30
CA ALA A 801 -37.65 13.20 -1.73
C ALA A 801 -37.30 13.79 -0.34
N LEU A 802 -36.33 13.20 0.35
CA LEU A 802 -35.81 13.66 1.65
C LEU A 802 -34.63 14.63 1.50
N ALA A 803 -34.05 14.73 0.30
CA ALA A 803 -32.95 15.64 0.04
C ALA A 803 -33.46 17.10 -0.06
N PRO A 804 -32.71 18.09 0.44
CA PRO A 804 -33.08 19.50 0.30
C PRO A 804 -33.21 19.84 -1.20
N ALA A 805 -34.31 20.52 -1.55
CA ALA A 805 -34.61 20.86 -2.94
C ALA A 805 -33.39 21.53 -3.62
N PRO A 806 -33.00 21.08 -4.82
CA PRO A 806 -31.90 21.70 -5.54
C PRO A 806 -32.23 23.17 -5.78
N ALA A 807 -31.25 24.06 -5.57
CA ALA A 807 -31.36 25.42 -6.06
C ALA A 807 -31.66 25.37 -7.57
N PRO A 808 -32.60 26.19 -8.08
CA PRO A 808 -32.95 26.17 -9.49
C PRO A 808 -31.68 26.36 -10.31
N ALA A 809 -31.47 25.47 -11.28
CA ALA A 809 -30.35 25.56 -12.18
C ALA A 809 -30.34 26.95 -12.83
N PRO A 810 -29.20 27.67 -12.88
CA PRO A 810 -29.11 28.85 -13.71
C PRO A 810 -29.39 28.39 -15.15
N VAL A 811 -30.42 28.97 -15.75
CA VAL A 811 -30.74 28.82 -17.17
C VAL A 811 -29.44 29.08 -17.94
N PRO A 812 -28.98 28.15 -18.80
CA PRO A 812 -27.72 28.33 -19.49
C PRO A 812 -27.84 29.53 -20.44
N ALA A 813 -27.13 30.62 -20.12
CA ALA A 813 -26.80 31.67 -21.07
C ALA A 813 -25.78 31.12 -22.07
N LEU A 814 -26.22 30.22 -22.96
CA LEU A 814 -25.42 29.61 -24.02
C LEU A 814 -26.02 30.05 -25.36
N LEU A 815 -25.84 31.33 -25.67
CA LEU A 815 -26.02 31.85 -27.03
C LEU A 815 -25.07 33.01 -27.39
N LEU A 816 -24.01 33.27 -26.61
CA LEU A 816 -23.10 34.39 -26.93
C LEU A 816 -21.59 34.09 -26.95
N PHE A 817 -21.15 32.83 -26.99
CA PHE A 817 -19.71 32.50 -26.98
C PHE A 817 -19.25 31.50 -28.05
N GLN A 818 -19.98 31.38 -29.18
CA GLN A 818 -19.58 30.55 -30.32
C GLN A 818 -19.49 31.30 -31.66
N LEU A 819 -19.10 32.58 -31.64
CA LEU A 819 -18.98 33.38 -32.87
C LEU A 819 -17.63 34.10 -33.07
N LEU A 820 -16.53 33.55 -32.55
CA LEU A 820 -15.19 34.11 -32.80
C LEU A 820 -14.10 33.15 -33.27
N PHE A 821 -14.40 31.89 -33.59
CA PHE A 821 -13.39 31.00 -34.19
C PHE A 821 -13.98 30.06 -35.25
N ARG A 822 -14.21 30.60 -36.45
CA ARG A 822 -14.10 29.88 -37.74
C ARG A 822 -14.35 30.85 -38.89
N LEU A 823 -13.28 31.36 -39.50
CA LEU A 823 -13.24 31.73 -40.92
C LEU A 823 -11.79 31.98 -41.34
N ARG A 824 -11.11 30.92 -41.76
CA ARG A 824 -10.02 31.01 -42.74
C ARG A 824 -10.10 29.80 -43.67
N LEU A 825 -10.10 30.10 -44.97
CA LEU A 825 -10.04 29.20 -46.13
C LEU A 825 -11.38 28.63 -46.64
N ARG A 826 -12.00 29.35 -47.59
CA ARG A 826 -11.98 28.98 -49.02
C ARG A 826 -12.69 30.06 -49.85
N GLY A 827 -11.95 30.65 -50.78
CA GLY A 827 -12.52 31.48 -51.83
C GLY A 827 -13.21 30.60 -52.86
N CYS A 828 -14.39 31.03 -53.30
CA CYS A 828 -14.90 30.89 -54.64
C CYS A 828 -15.99 31.93 -54.81
N GLY A 829 -15.90 32.70 -55.89
CA GLY A 829 -16.73 33.86 -56.17
C GLY A 829 -18.19 33.52 -56.46
N GLY A 830 -19.03 34.54 -56.40
CA GLY A 830 -20.44 34.44 -56.77
C GLY A 830 -21.26 35.54 -56.13
N THR A 831 -21.35 36.66 -56.83
CA THR A 831 -22.29 37.77 -56.62
C THR A 831 -23.73 37.29 -56.46
N LEU A 832 -24.48 37.79 -55.48
CA LEU A 832 -25.85 38.29 -55.69
C LEU A 832 -26.41 39.09 -54.50
N SER A 833 -27.14 40.12 -54.90
CA SER A 833 -27.74 41.29 -54.26
C SER A 833 -28.73 41.12 -53.10
N ARG A 834 -28.82 42.20 -52.28
CA ARG A 834 -30.03 42.82 -51.66
C ARG A 834 -30.78 41.98 -50.60
N THR A 835 -31.35 42.46 -49.49
CA THR A 835 -31.72 43.78 -48.92
C THR A 835 -32.33 43.51 -47.53
N ALA A 836 -32.12 44.42 -46.56
CA ALA A 836 -32.99 44.78 -45.40
C ALA A 836 -33.44 43.66 -44.43
N SER A 837 -33.69 43.86 -43.13
CA SER A 837 -33.89 45.03 -42.27
C SER A 837 -33.63 44.60 -40.83
N ILE A 838 -33.00 45.48 -40.06
CA ILE A 838 -32.87 45.41 -38.61
C ILE A 838 -34.11 46.08 -38.03
N ASP A 839 -34.85 45.37 -37.18
CA ASP A 839 -35.73 46.00 -36.20
C ASP A 839 -35.33 45.55 -34.79
N THR A 840 -34.98 46.56 -34.01
CA THR A 840 -34.72 46.62 -32.58
C THR A 840 -36.00 46.49 -31.76
N CYS A 841 -35.98 45.74 -30.65
CA CYS A 841 -36.20 46.25 -29.28
C CYS A 841 -36.73 45.18 -28.29
N SER A 842 -35.95 45.00 -27.22
CA SER A 842 -36.33 44.91 -25.80
C SER A 842 -37.66 44.25 -25.39
N SER A 843 -37.58 43.16 -24.62
CA SER A 843 -37.54 43.18 -23.14
C SER A 843 -37.28 41.78 -22.59
#